data_AF-A0A850A5A6-F1
#
_entry.id   AF-A0A850A5A6-F1
#
_cell.length_a   1.000
_cell.length_b   1.000
_cell.length_c   1.000
_cell.angle_alpha   90.00
_cell.angle_beta   90.00
_cell.angle_gamma   90.00
#
_symmetry.space_group_name_H-M   'P 1'
#
loop_
_entity.id
_entity.type
_entity.pdbx_description
1 polymer ?
#
loop_
_entity_poly.entity_id
_entity_poly.type
_entity_poly.pdbx_seq_one_letter_code
_entity_poly.pdbx_strand_id
1 'polypeptide(L)'
;MPEQIAVFIDFENVARWAEEAFLDFELTPLMEYLQSRGPVVAKRAYGDWSRFSHYRDDLMENVIDLIQMYSVRAGKNRADIRMAVDALEIAMSRPQIDTFVIVSGDSDFGALVVKLREYGKYTLGIGPRNITHRLLVKSCDEFIYLETLLGETASVTEQAATDLEMARILLVKALQAHGQRGDVPVLASRLKQTMLSLDSTFNEANFGYSQFKSWLEDNADLIKLYVKDLQLYAAPKDFVDSSDPTLLEMATPAVAPAPAAVELAIGEHYRQLYRRLKMDAADFATRRDILRDIYRALNEQPYHYTTDSLLGELRDRYEAQGLGRSKTLLRSVWQMGFRQRAFDYGDQAASMRVPVALAPGIASEADFVRLAESGFIYAVINAGLPFDPDALAAVLLNAPDQKDYILDIVTGLEAEGLIVKKGGRYHLPGSLPIPFRNEPALQRLARDIAEVEVPENIPRTPERAETLAKRAMIQRSQDFSASARTYLMACRLQWDALETNDPNASLEDLRWYMASYASVKAGELSQVQRDYAGSTPYYLAFFYLVQEDDPLWGRMRGLINPMLSYFWANAGRELGLNVSDWNINAISPAQVAHLAANHANPELRKRWETRTRALGQVNSDVLYRVIDQIRHNYGDQPDYLTLAERLTTLLARG
;
A
#
# COMPACT_ATOMS: atom_id res chain seq x y z
N MET A 1 -13.76 -11.00 29.22
CA MET A 1 -13.58 -9.53 29.05
C MET A 1 -12.60 -9.34 27.91
N PRO A 2 -12.65 -8.24 27.14
CA PRO A 2 -11.63 -8.03 26.12
C PRO A 2 -10.26 -7.90 26.79
N GLU A 3 -9.29 -8.65 26.29
CA GLU A 3 -7.92 -8.69 26.83
C GLU A 3 -7.29 -7.30 26.67
N GLN A 4 -6.84 -6.70 27.78
CA GLN A 4 -6.20 -5.38 27.73
C GLN A 4 -4.78 -5.51 27.19
N ILE A 5 -4.41 -4.57 26.33
CA ILE A 5 -3.16 -4.57 25.60
C ILE A 5 -2.26 -3.44 26.10
N ALA A 6 -0.98 -3.74 26.36
CA ALA A 6 0.08 -2.76 26.54
C ALA A 6 1.08 -2.84 25.37
N VAL A 7 1.44 -1.68 24.81
CA VAL A 7 2.29 -1.56 23.62
C VAL A 7 3.56 -0.79 23.98
N PHE A 8 4.70 -1.37 23.65
CA PHE A 8 6.02 -0.80 23.86
C PHE A 8 6.78 -0.77 22.54
N ILE A 9 7.13 0.43 22.09
CA ILE A 9 7.73 0.68 20.78
C ILE A 9 9.18 1.10 20.96
N ASP A 10 10.09 0.28 20.46
CA ASP A 10 11.48 0.67 20.23
C ASP A 10 11.54 1.56 18.99
N PHE A 11 11.31 2.84 19.20
CA PHE A 11 11.09 3.78 18.10
C PHE A 11 12.35 3.97 17.28
N GLU A 12 13.53 3.99 17.89
CA GLU A 12 14.77 4.17 17.15
C GLU A 12 15.09 3.01 16.21
N ASN A 13 14.74 1.77 16.58
CA ASN A 13 14.93 0.59 15.73
C ASN A 13 13.96 0.60 14.54
N VAL A 14 12.68 0.90 14.80
CA VAL A 14 11.64 0.93 13.77
C VAL A 14 11.81 2.13 12.83
N ALA A 15 12.06 3.32 13.37
CA ALA A 15 12.22 4.54 12.57
C ALA A 15 13.46 4.49 11.68
N ARG A 16 14.61 3.96 12.16
CA ARG A 16 15.80 3.80 11.32
C ARG A 16 15.51 2.93 10.10
N TRP A 17 14.85 1.80 10.30
CA TRP A 17 14.44 0.94 9.19
C TRP A 17 13.46 1.64 8.25
N ALA A 18 12.47 2.34 8.80
CA ALA A 18 11.45 3.00 7.99
C ALA A 18 12.02 4.17 7.18
N GLU A 19 12.94 4.96 7.76
CA GLU A 19 13.66 6.03 7.08
C GLU A 19 14.55 5.48 5.95
N GLU A 20 15.24 4.36 6.18
CA GLU A 20 16.08 3.69 5.17
C GLU A 20 15.25 3.11 4.02
N ALA A 21 14.15 2.43 4.35
CA ALA A 21 13.37 1.67 3.38
C ALA A 21 12.21 2.45 2.71
N PHE A 22 11.60 3.42 3.40
CA PHE A 22 10.33 4.05 2.98
C PHE A 22 10.30 5.58 3.09
N LEU A 23 11.35 6.24 3.59
CA LEU A 23 11.44 7.68 3.87
C LEU A 23 10.52 8.20 5.00
N ASP A 24 9.53 7.42 5.45
CA ASP A 24 8.61 7.78 6.55
C ASP A 24 7.93 6.53 7.14
N PHE A 25 7.42 6.64 8.38
CA PHE A 25 6.71 5.58 9.12
C PHE A 25 5.34 6.04 9.62
N GLU A 26 4.26 5.54 9.01
CA GLU A 26 2.90 5.78 9.51
C GLU A 26 2.54 4.76 10.61
N LEU A 27 2.22 5.24 11.82
CA LEU A 27 1.82 4.37 12.93
C LEU A 27 0.33 4.05 12.96
N THR A 28 -0.50 4.84 12.29
CA THR A 28 -1.96 4.69 12.32
C THR A 28 -2.43 3.26 11.99
N PRO A 29 -1.95 2.60 10.91
CA PRO A 29 -2.40 1.24 10.59
C PRO A 29 -2.01 0.21 11.66
N LEU A 30 -0.84 0.36 12.27
CA LEU A 30 -0.39 -0.46 13.39
C LEU A 30 -1.32 -0.28 14.60
N MET A 31 -1.69 0.96 14.90
CA MET A 31 -2.57 1.27 16.02
C MET A 31 -4.00 0.79 15.81
N GLU A 32 -4.56 0.97 14.61
CA GLU A 32 -5.87 0.44 14.22
C GLU A 32 -5.90 -1.09 14.33
N TYR A 33 -4.84 -1.75 13.86
CA TYR A 33 -4.69 -3.19 13.99
C TYR A 33 -4.72 -3.64 15.45
N LEU A 34 -3.94 -3.00 16.32
CA LEU A 34 -3.88 -3.34 17.74
C LEU A 34 -5.21 -3.06 18.45
N GLN A 35 -5.89 -1.97 18.11
CA GLN A 35 -7.22 -1.64 18.62
C GLN A 35 -8.28 -2.66 18.19
N SER A 36 -8.15 -3.25 17.00
CA SER A 36 -9.06 -4.31 16.55
C SER A 36 -8.95 -5.60 17.38
N ARG A 37 -7.81 -5.83 18.05
CA ARG A 37 -7.57 -7.01 18.92
C ARG A 37 -8.06 -6.81 20.35
N GLY A 38 -8.11 -5.57 20.83
CA GLY A 38 -8.54 -5.28 22.18
C GLY A 38 -8.26 -3.83 22.60
N PRO A 39 -8.76 -3.42 23.78
CA PRO A 39 -8.50 -2.11 24.32
C PRO A 39 -7.01 -1.94 24.63
N VAL A 40 -6.37 -1.02 23.91
CA VAL A 40 -4.97 -0.65 24.13
C VAL A 40 -4.91 0.41 25.24
N VAL A 41 -4.50 -0.02 26.44
CA VAL A 41 -4.59 0.79 27.67
C VAL A 41 -3.25 1.41 28.10
N ALA A 42 -2.15 0.97 27.49
CA ALA A 42 -0.83 1.58 27.66
C ALA A 42 -0.11 1.57 26.31
N LYS A 43 0.41 2.72 25.89
CA LYS A 43 1.13 2.88 24.63
C LYS A 43 2.34 3.76 24.89
N ARG A 44 3.54 3.20 24.79
CA ARG A 44 4.79 3.93 25.04
C ARG A 44 5.73 3.75 23.87
N ALA A 45 6.33 4.84 23.43
CA ALA A 45 7.43 4.82 22.48
C ALA A 45 8.70 5.34 23.14
N TYR A 46 9.84 4.73 22.81
CA TYR A 46 11.14 5.05 23.40
C TYR A 46 12.09 5.52 22.29
N GLY A 47 12.62 6.74 22.42
CA GLY A 47 13.58 7.27 21.45
C GLY A 47 14.07 8.67 21.79
N ASP A 48 15.08 9.14 21.05
CA ASP A 48 15.50 10.55 21.13
C ASP A 48 14.56 11.45 20.32
N TRP A 49 13.53 12.00 20.97
CA TRP A 49 12.53 12.84 20.29
C TRP A 49 13.13 14.15 19.77
N SER A 50 14.34 14.53 20.16
CA SER A 50 15.07 15.65 19.55
C SER A 50 15.43 15.33 18.10
N ARG A 51 15.68 14.05 17.80
CA ARG A 51 15.97 13.53 16.46
C ARG A 51 14.70 13.17 15.69
N PHE A 52 13.71 12.59 16.37
CA PHE A 52 12.46 12.10 15.76
C PHE A 52 11.28 13.07 15.97
N SER A 53 11.52 14.37 15.80
CA SER A 53 10.53 15.40 16.15
C SER A 53 9.31 15.41 15.24
N HIS A 54 9.43 15.03 13.96
CA HIS A 54 8.32 15.04 13.00
C HIS A 54 7.29 13.92 13.23
N TYR A 55 7.70 12.83 13.89
CA TYR A 55 6.78 11.75 14.28
C TYR A 55 5.95 12.10 15.53
N ARG A 56 6.29 13.19 16.23
CA ARG A 56 5.63 13.55 17.49
C ARG A 56 4.14 13.80 17.30
N ASP A 57 3.77 14.52 16.24
CA ASP A 57 2.37 14.87 16.01
C ASP A 57 1.54 13.61 15.74
N ASP A 58 1.96 12.72 14.83
CA ASP A 58 1.29 11.43 14.58
C ASP A 58 1.24 10.54 15.84
N LEU A 59 2.35 10.43 16.57
CA LEU A 59 2.38 9.64 17.81
C LEU A 59 1.46 10.23 18.90
N MET A 60 1.39 11.56 19.01
CA MET A 60 0.50 12.25 19.96
C MET A 60 -0.96 12.13 19.55
N GLU A 61 -1.28 12.23 18.25
CA GLU A 61 -2.62 11.97 17.71
C GLU A 61 -3.10 10.54 18.02
N ASN A 62 -2.17 9.57 18.03
CA ASN A 62 -2.43 8.18 18.43
C ASN A 62 -2.43 7.94 19.95
N VAL A 63 -2.26 9.00 20.75
CA VAL A 63 -2.19 8.99 22.22
C VAL A 63 -1.09 8.04 22.73
N ILE A 64 0.10 8.17 22.15
CA ILE A 64 1.30 7.40 22.54
C ILE A 64 2.16 8.25 23.47
N ASP A 65 2.49 7.70 24.64
CA ASP A 65 3.41 8.33 25.59
C ASP A 65 4.83 8.31 25.03
N LEU A 66 5.40 9.50 24.82
CA LEU A 66 6.75 9.69 24.28
C LEU A 66 7.79 9.68 25.41
N ILE A 67 8.56 8.59 25.53
CA ILE A 67 9.61 8.45 26.54
C ILE A 67 10.95 8.91 25.96
N GLN A 68 11.43 10.08 26.39
CA GLN A 68 12.68 10.68 25.89
C GLN A 68 13.91 9.90 26.33
N MET A 69 14.72 9.48 25.36
CA MET A 69 16.00 8.80 25.56
C MET A 69 17.14 9.61 24.94
N TYR A 70 17.94 10.31 25.74
CA TYR A 70 19.05 11.11 25.22
C TYR A 70 20.21 10.24 24.73
N SER A 71 20.62 10.42 23.46
CA SER A 71 21.78 9.75 22.87
C SER A 71 23.11 10.37 23.32
N VAL A 72 23.65 9.94 24.47
CA VAL A 72 24.90 10.53 25.04
C VAL A 72 26.19 9.78 24.64
N ARG A 73 26.15 8.89 23.64
CA ARG A 73 27.30 8.21 22.96
C ARG A 73 26.77 7.01 22.17
N ALA A 74 27.30 6.76 20.98
CA ALA A 74 26.97 5.58 20.17
C ALA A 74 27.24 4.27 20.95
N GLY A 75 26.24 3.38 21.00
CA GLY A 75 26.39 1.99 21.46
C GLY A 75 25.95 1.66 22.90
N LYS A 76 24.88 2.25 23.45
CA LYS A 76 24.32 1.81 24.74
C LYS A 76 22.81 1.54 24.67
N ASN A 77 22.42 0.31 25.00
CA ASN A 77 21.06 -0.26 25.13
C ASN A 77 20.18 0.42 26.20
N ARG A 78 20.19 1.76 26.31
CA ARG A 78 19.42 2.48 27.35
C ARG A 78 17.93 2.43 27.08
N ALA A 79 17.53 2.58 25.81
CA ALA A 79 16.13 2.48 25.40
C ALA A 79 15.60 1.08 25.74
N ASP A 80 16.35 0.05 25.37
CA ASP A 80 15.98 -1.36 25.61
C ASP A 80 15.85 -1.68 27.09
N ILE A 81 16.82 -1.25 27.92
CA ILE A 81 16.77 -1.42 29.37
C ILE A 81 15.56 -0.68 29.95
N ARG A 82 15.34 0.58 29.55
CA ARG A 82 14.24 1.38 30.09
C ARG A 82 12.88 0.78 29.72
N MET A 83 12.73 0.39 28.46
CA MET A 83 11.54 -0.27 27.94
C MET A 83 11.27 -1.60 28.67
N ALA A 84 12.29 -2.41 28.90
CA ALA A 84 12.16 -3.66 29.64
C ALA A 84 11.73 -3.45 31.10
N VAL A 85 12.30 -2.44 31.79
CA VAL A 85 11.91 -2.09 33.16
C VAL A 85 10.45 -1.64 33.21
N ASP A 86 10.05 -0.74 32.33
CA ASP A 86 8.69 -0.22 32.25
C ASP A 86 7.66 -1.32 31.94
N ALA A 87 8.00 -2.24 31.02
CA ALA A 87 7.14 -3.37 30.67
C ALA A 87 6.93 -4.35 31.83
N LEU A 88 8.00 -4.68 32.56
CA LEU A 88 7.91 -5.53 33.75
C LEU A 88 7.15 -4.83 34.89
N GLU A 89 7.37 -3.54 35.11
CA GLU A 89 6.60 -2.76 36.09
C GLU A 89 5.11 -2.81 35.78
N ILE A 90 4.71 -2.63 34.52
CA ILE A 90 3.31 -2.71 34.09
C ILE A 90 2.76 -4.13 34.29
N ALA A 91 3.52 -5.17 33.93
CA ALA A 91 3.12 -6.56 34.11
C ALA A 91 2.85 -6.92 35.59
N MET A 92 3.62 -6.33 36.52
CA MET A 92 3.48 -6.57 37.96
C MET A 92 2.42 -5.69 38.62
N SER A 93 2.30 -4.43 38.20
CA SER A 93 1.41 -3.44 38.84
C SER A 93 -0.01 -3.43 38.27
N ARG A 94 -0.20 -3.92 37.04
CA ARG A 94 -1.49 -3.93 36.32
C ARG A 94 -1.82 -5.34 35.84
N PRO A 95 -2.20 -6.25 36.77
CA PRO A 95 -2.43 -7.66 36.45
C PRO A 95 -3.54 -7.89 35.42
N GLN A 96 -4.46 -6.93 35.22
CA GLN A 96 -5.52 -6.96 34.22
C GLN A 96 -5.06 -6.78 32.76
N ILE A 97 -3.79 -6.41 32.55
CA ILE A 97 -3.19 -6.34 31.21
C ILE A 97 -2.62 -7.72 30.90
N ASP A 98 -3.22 -8.38 29.91
CA ASP A 98 -2.92 -9.79 29.62
C ASP A 98 -2.06 -9.95 28.35
N THR A 99 -2.09 -8.95 27.46
CA THR A 99 -1.30 -8.94 26.23
C THR A 99 -0.26 -7.83 26.24
N PHE A 100 0.99 -8.20 25.95
CA PHE A 100 2.13 -7.29 25.82
C PHE A 100 2.65 -7.31 24.40
N VAL A 101 2.64 -6.15 23.76
CA VAL A 101 3.10 -5.95 22.39
C VAL A 101 4.48 -5.30 22.42
N ILE A 102 5.46 -5.97 21.84
CA ILE A 102 6.83 -5.48 21.70
C ILE A 102 7.06 -5.15 20.22
N VAL A 103 7.18 -3.86 19.92
CA VAL A 103 7.43 -3.38 18.56
C VAL A 103 8.93 -3.12 18.40
N SER A 104 9.67 -4.12 17.92
CA SER A 104 11.11 -4.07 17.63
C SER A 104 11.54 -5.27 16.77
N GLY A 105 12.64 -5.14 16.03
CA GLY A 105 13.34 -6.27 15.40
C GLY A 105 14.50 -6.84 16.24
N ASP A 106 14.84 -6.21 17.37
CA ASP A 106 16.06 -6.53 18.13
C ASP A 106 15.90 -7.78 19.01
N SER A 107 16.84 -8.73 18.88
CA SER A 107 16.87 -9.96 19.69
C SER A 107 17.11 -9.72 21.18
N ASP A 108 17.64 -8.56 21.58
CA ASP A 108 17.91 -8.25 22.99
C ASP A 108 16.63 -8.20 23.83
N PHE A 109 15.46 -7.97 23.21
CA PHE A 109 14.16 -8.06 23.88
C PHE A 109 13.69 -9.49 24.16
N GLY A 110 14.37 -10.53 23.67
CA GLY A 110 14.01 -11.93 23.91
C GLY A 110 13.90 -12.28 25.39
N ALA A 111 14.79 -11.76 26.23
CA ALA A 111 14.76 -11.98 27.68
C ALA A 111 13.53 -11.34 28.34
N LEU A 112 13.11 -10.16 27.89
CA LEU A 112 11.88 -9.50 28.35
C LEU A 112 10.65 -10.34 27.98
N VAL A 113 10.57 -10.80 26.73
CA VAL A 113 9.46 -11.61 26.23
C VAL A 113 9.32 -12.89 27.03
N VAL A 114 10.43 -13.64 27.23
CA VAL A 114 10.42 -14.85 28.07
C VAL A 114 9.93 -14.54 29.48
N LYS A 115 10.37 -13.43 30.07
CA LYS A 115 9.95 -13.05 31.42
C LYS A 115 8.47 -12.70 31.51
N LEU A 116 7.92 -11.98 30.54
CA LEU A 116 6.49 -11.69 30.46
C LEU A 116 5.65 -12.97 30.37
N ARG A 117 6.11 -13.96 29.59
CA ARG A 117 5.47 -15.28 29.51
C ARG A 117 5.54 -16.05 30.82
N GLU A 118 6.64 -15.97 31.57
CA GLU A 118 6.72 -16.52 32.93
C GLU A 118 5.66 -15.90 33.88
N TYR A 119 5.29 -14.64 33.67
CA TYR A 119 4.19 -13.97 34.38
C TYR A 119 2.80 -14.31 33.82
N GLY A 120 2.69 -15.26 32.90
CA GLY A 120 1.44 -15.69 32.29
C GLY A 120 0.86 -14.67 31.31
N LYS A 121 1.67 -13.76 30.78
CA LYS A 121 1.25 -12.76 29.80
C LYS A 121 1.41 -13.28 28.38
N TYR A 122 0.45 -12.97 27.53
CA TYR A 122 0.51 -13.21 26.10
C TYR A 122 1.44 -12.19 25.45
N THR A 123 2.38 -12.65 24.62
CA THR A 123 3.41 -11.79 24.01
C THR A 123 3.28 -11.74 22.50
N LEU A 124 3.03 -10.55 21.98
CA LEU A 124 2.95 -10.26 20.55
C LEU A 124 4.18 -9.44 20.12
N GLY A 125 5.03 -10.02 19.29
CA GLY A 125 6.13 -9.29 18.65
C GLY A 125 5.67 -8.66 17.35
N ILE A 126 6.09 -7.43 17.09
CA ILE A 126 5.88 -6.76 15.81
C ILE A 126 7.22 -6.15 15.38
N GLY A 127 7.64 -6.43 14.16
CA GLY A 127 8.90 -5.86 13.68
C GLY A 127 9.09 -6.02 12.18
N PRO A 128 10.04 -5.30 11.59
CA PRO A 128 10.28 -5.39 10.17
C PRO A 128 10.98 -6.67 9.77
N ARG A 129 10.55 -7.33 8.70
CA ARG A 129 11.01 -8.68 8.36
C ARG A 129 12.51 -8.77 8.11
N ASN A 130 13.10 -7.76 7.48
CA ASN A 130 14.52 -7.75 7.09
C ASN A 130 15.51 -7.58 8.25
N ILE A 131 15.13 -6.87 9.31
CA ILE A 131 15.99 -6.62 10.47
C ILE A 131 15.62 -7.47 11.69
N THR A 132 14.45 -8.12 11.67
CA THR A 132 13.97 -8.93 12.79
C THR A 132 14.79 -10.21 12.92
N HIS A 133 15.45 -10.38 14.07
CA HIS A 133 16.20 -11.59 14.34
C HIS A 133 15.28 -12.78 14.69
N ARG A 134 15.52 -13.97 14.12
CA ARG A 134 14.68 -15.17 14.33
C ARG A 134 14.52 -15.59 15.80
N LEU A 135 15.47 -15.24 16.68
CA LEU A 135 15.36 -15.53 18.11
C LEU A 135 14.26 -14.71 18.80
N LEU A 136 14.04 -13.46 18.37
CA LEU A 136 12.94 -12.65 18.90
C LEU A 136 11.60 -13.28 18.49
N VAL A 137 11.46 -13.62 17.21
CA VAL A 137 10.27 -14.28 16.64
C VAL A 137 9.90 -15.55 17.43
N LYS A 138 10.90 -16.38 17.76
CA LYS A 138 10.69 -17.62 18.54
C LYS A 138 10.38 -17.39 20.01
N SER A 139 10.76 -16.25 20.56
CA SER A 139 10.51 -15.94 21.97
C SER A 139 9.04 -15.57 22.21
N CYS A 140 8.41 -14.93 21.23
CA CYS A 140 7.01 -14.48 21.30
C CYS A 140 6.00 -15.63 21.19
N ASP A 141 4.79 -15.42 21.73
CA ASP A 141 3.65 -16.32 21.49
C ASP A 141 3.08 -16.13 20.08
N GLU A 142 3.14 -14.90 19.56
CA GLU A 142 2.83 -14.55 18.18
C GLU A 142 3.79 -13.47 17.69
N PHE A 143 4.17 -13.54 16.42
CA PHE A 143 4.96 -12.50 15.77
C PHE A 143 4.33 -12.08 14.44
N ILE A 144 4.26 -10.78 14.20
CA ILE A 144 3.68 -10.20 12.99
C ILE A 144 4.68 -9.24 12.36
N TYR A 145 4.89 -9.38 11.06
CA TYR A 145 5.76 -8.48 10.34
C TYR A 145 5.06 -7.15 10.04
N LEU A 146 5.79 -6.05 10.22
CA LEU A 146 5.26 -4.70 10.08
C LEU A 146 4.76 -4.42 8.65
N GLU A 147 5.43 -4.98 7.64
CA GLU A 147 5.04 -4.92 6.24
C GLU A 147 3.62 -5.47 6.01
N THR A 148 3.29 -6.58 6.69
CA THR A 148 1.96 -7.20 6.64
C THR A 148 0.88 -6.24 7.13
N LEU A 149 1.15 -5.50 8.21
CA LEU A 149 0.21 -4.57 8.83
C LEU A 149 -0.02 -3.32 7.98
N LEU A 150 0.99 -2.91 7.21
CA LEU A 150 0.92 -1.76 6.31
C LEU A 150 0.19 -2.09 4.99
N GLY A 151 -0.40 -3.28 4.87
CA GLY A 151 -1.11 -3.70 3.66
C GLY A 151 -0.18 -3.95 2.47
N GLU A 152 1.12 -4.08 2.71
CA GLU A 152 2.02 -4.64 1.71
C GLU A 152 1.72 -6.13 1.63
N THR A 153 1.06 -6.55 0.53
CA THR A 153 1.11 -7.95 0.14
C THR A 153 2.58 -8.29 -0.01
N ALA A 154 3.09 -9.15 0.90
CA ALA A 154 4.49 -9.54 1.05
C ALA A 154 5.29 -9.27 -0.23
N SER A 155 5.84 -8.05 -0.33
CA SER A 155 6.58 -7.70 -1.53
C SER A 155 7.80 -8.62 -1.54
N VAL A 156 8.01 -9.25 -2.70
CA VAL A 156 8.87 -10.42 -2.92
C VAL A 156 10.26 -10.20 -2.30
N THR A 157 10.44 -10.76 -1.11
CA THR A 157 11.74 -10.99 -0.48
C THR A 157 12.01 -12.49 -0.50
N GLU A 158 13.26 -12.90 -0.74
CA GLU A 158 13.67 -14.32 -0.69
C GLU A 158 13.29 -14.97 0.65
N GLN A 159 13.24 -14.17 1.71
CA GLN A 159 12.84 -14.58 3.05
C GLN A 159 11.36 -14.98 3.13
N ALA A 160 10.44 -14.22 2.51
CA ALA A 160 9.00 -14.53 2.53
C ALA A 160 8.67 -15.83 1.78
N ALA A 161 9.34 -16.10 0.66
CA ALA A 161 9.20 -17.36 -0.08
C ALA A 161 9.72 -18.56 0.74
N THR A 162 10.84 -18.37 1.45
CA THR A 162 11.41 -19.39 2.35
C THR A 162 10.48 -19.69 3.52
N ASP A 163 9.91 -18.64 4.14
CA ASP A 163 8.97 -18.78 5.25
C ASP A 163 7.67 -19.49 4.82
N LEU A 164 7.18 -19.20 3.61
CA LEU A 164 6.00 -19.87 3.05
C LEU A 164 6.25 -21.37 2.83
N GLU A 165 7.42 -21.73 2.29
CA GLU A 165 7.78 -23.13 2.09
C GLU A 165 7.94 -23.87 3.43
N MET A 166 8.55 -23.22 4.43
CA MET A 166 8.64 -23.76 5.78
C MET A 166 7.27 -23.98 6.43
N ALA A 167 6.32 -23.06 6.22
CA ALA A 167 4.94 -23.19 6.67
C ALA A 167 4.20 -24.35 5.98
N ARG A 168 4.43 -24.55 4.67
CA ARG A 168 3.93 -25.70 3.91
C ARG A 168 4.50 -27.02 4.44
N ILE A 169 5.79 -27.07 4.73
CA ILE A 169 6.44 -28.23 5.37
C ILE A 169 5.83 -28.50 6.76
N LEU A 170 5.56 -27.45 7.54
CA LEU A 170 4.92 -27.55 8.86
C LEU A 170 3.52 -28.18 8.77
N LEU A 171 2.71 -27.76 7.80
CA LEU A 171 1.39 -28.34 7.53
C LEU A 171 1.45 -29.84 7.25
N VAL A 172 2.38 -30.25 6.37
CA VAL A 172 2.58 -31.67 6.05
C VAL A 172 3.00 -32.47 7.29
N LYS A 173 3.93 -31.94 8.10
CA LYS A 173 4.35 -32.58 9.35
C LYS A 173 3.20 -32.71 10.36
N ALA A 174 2.39 -31.68 10.51
CA ALA A 174 1.23 -31.70 11.40
C ALA A 174 0.19 -32.75 10.95
N LEU A 175 -0.07 -32.85 9.65
CA LEU A 175 -0.95 -33.88 9.08
C LEU A 175 -0.39 -35.29 9.24
N GLN A 176 0.91 -35.49 9.06
CA GLN A 176 1.56 -36.79 9.31
C GLN A 176 1.42 -37.22 10.78
N ALA A 177 1.54 -36.29 11.73
CA ALA A 177 1.37 -36.57 13.15
C ALA A 177 -0.07 -37.03 13.49
N HIS A 178 -1.09 -36.47 12.83
CA HIS A 178 -2.47 -36.93 12.95
C HIS A 178 -2.73 -38.25 12.22
N GLY A 179 -2.12 -38.44 11.04
CA GLY A 179 -2.21 -39.69 10.27
C GLY A 179 -1.65 -40.90 11.03
N GLN A 180 -0.53 -40.74 11.73
CA GLN A 180 0.04 -41.78 12.59
C GLN A 180 -0.88 -42.19 13.76
N ARG A 181 -1.78 -41.31 14.18
CA ARG A 181 -2.77 -41.55 15.24
C ARG A 181 -4.11 -42.06 14.71
N GLY A 182 -4.27 -42.13 13.39
CA GLY A 182 -5.55 -42.45 12.75
C GLY A 182 -6.61 -41.34 12.91
N ASP A 183 -6.22 -40.11 13.27
CA ASP A 183 -7.12 -38.97 13.48
C ASP A 183 -7.21 -38.11 12.21
N VAL A 184 -7.43 -38.77 11.06
CA VAL A 184 -7.56 -38.13 9.75
C VAL A 184 -8.87 -38.60 9.13
N PRO A 185 -9.71 -37.69 8.59
CA PRO A 185 -9.52 -36.24 8.44
C PRO A 185 -9.56 -35.49 9.78
N VAL A 186 -8.63 -34.55 9.98
CA VAL A 186 -8.46 -33.79 11.23
C VAL A 186 -9.19 -32.46 11.17
N LEU A 187 -9.82 -32.05 12.28
CA LEU A 187 -10.44 -30.73 12.40
C LEU A 187 -9.40 -29.61 12.19
N ALA A 188 -9.69 -28.63 11.34
CA ALA A 188 -8.76 -27.56 10.97
C ALA A 188 -8.23 -26.77 12.19
N SER A 189 -9.05 -26.59 13.23
CA SER A 189 -8.61 -25.95 14.47
C SER A 189 -7.59 -26.81 15.25
N ARG A 190 -7.79 -28.13 15.31
CA ARG A 190 -6.82 -29.07 15.91
C ARG A 190 -5.53 -29.15 15.08
N LEU A 191 -5.66 -29.10 13.75
CA LEU A 191 -4.51 -29.04 12.86
C LEU A 191 -3.70 -27.78 13.11
N LYS A 192 -4.34 -26.61 13.20
CA LYS A 192 -3.69 -25.34 13.55
C LYS A 192 -3.00 -25.42 14.92
N GLN A 193 -3.67 -25.96 15.94
CA GLN A 193 -3.06 -26.16 17.27
C GLN A 193 -1.82 -27.06 17.21
N THR A 194 -1.85 -28.10 16.37
CA THR A 194 -0.71 -29.00 16.19
C THR A 194 0.44 -28.30 15.46
N MET A 195 0.15 -27.51 14.43
CA MET A 195 1.16 -26.67 13.76
C MET A 195 1.81 -25.70 14.75
N LEU A 196 1.02 -24.99 15.57
CA LEU A 196 1.53 -24.07 16.58
C LEU A 196 2.33 -24.79 17.68
N SER A 197 2.02 -26.05 17.99
CA SER A 197 2.80 -26.86 18.92
C SER A 197 4.16 -27.30 18.36
N LEU A 198 4.24 -27.49 17.04
CA LEU A 198 5.46 -27.87 16.32
C LEU A 198 6.34 -26.64 16.03
N ASP A 199 5.72 -25.52 15.69
CA ASP A 199 6.36 -24.23 15.48
C ASP A 199 5.38 -23.10 15.85
N SER A 200 5.64 -22.47 16.99
CA SER A 200 4.81 -21.35 17.49
C SER A 200 4.96 -20.07 16.67
N THR A 201 5.93 -20.02 15.74
CA THR A 201 6.14 -18.83 14.89
C THR A 201 5.21 -18.77 13.69
N PHE A 202 4.46 -19.85 13.42
CA PHE A 202 3.51 -19.88 12.31
C PHE A 202 2.35 -18.90 12.51
N ASN A 203 2.13 -18.04 11.53
CA ASN A 203 1.00 -17.12 11.48
C ASN A 203 0.58 -16.90 10.03
N GLU A 204 -0.65 -17.26 9.67
CA GLU A 204 -1.17 -17.12 8.30
C GLU A 204 -1.20 -15.65 7.81
N ALA A 205 -1.36 -14.69 8.73
CA ALA A 205 -1.37 -13.26 8.39
C ALA A 205 -0.06 -12.83 7.74
N ASN A 206 1.08 -13.41 8.17
CA ASN A 206 2.40 -13.12 7.61
C ASN A 206 2.56 -13.53 6.14
N PHE A 207 1.59 -14.24 5.57
CA PHE A 207 1.51 -14.61 4.16
C PHE A 207 0.34 -13.93 3.43
N GLY A 208 -0.35 -12.98 4.07
CA GLY A 208 -1.44 -12.22 3.48
C GLY A 208 -2.84 -12.82 3.68
N TYR A 209 -3.00 -13.84 4.52
CA TYR A 209 -4.29 -14.48 4.76
C TYR A 209 -4.91 -13.97 6.07
N SER A 210 -6.16 -13.51 6.00
CA SER A 210 -6.91 -13.08 7.18
C SER A 210 -7.42 -14.23 8.04
N GLN A 211 -7.50 -15.45 7.48
CA GLN A 211 -8.00 -16.64 8.16
C GLN A 211 -7.21 -17.89 7.75
N PHE A 212 -6.95 -18.78 8.72
CA PHE A 212 -6.31 -20.08 8.48
C PHE A 212 -7.04 -20.92 7.42
N LYS A 213 -8.37 -20.79 7.31
CA LYS A 213 -9.17 -21.44 6.28
C LYS A 213 -8.69 -21.08 4.86
N SER A 214 -8.55 -19.78 4.57
CA SER A 214 -8.11 -19.31 3.26
C SER A 214 -6.69 -19.79 2.94
N TRP A 215 -5.83 -19.86 3.95
CA TRP A 215 -4.49 -20.44 3.78
C TRP A 215 -4.54 -21.93 3.45
N LEU A 216 -5.42 -22.71 4.08
CA LEU A 216 -5.61 -24.13 3.74
C LEU A 216 -6.17 -24.32 2.33
N GLU A 217 -7.11 -23.47 1.90
CA GLU A 217 -7.70 -23.50 0.56
C GLU A 217 -6.64 -23.25 -0.54
N ASP A 218 -5.74 -22.29 -0.33
CA ASP A 218 -4.63 -22.00 -1.25
C ASP A 218 -3.52 -23.08 -1.25
N ASN A 219 -3.51 -23.98 -0.27
CA ASN A 219 -2.61 -25.14 -0.19
C ASN A 219 -3.32 -26.46 -0.52
N ALA A 220 -4.41 -26.42 -1.28
CA ALA A 220 -5.13 -27.60 -1.78
C ALA A 220 -4.26 -28.50 -2.69
N ASP A 221 -3.08 -28.04 -3.12
CA ASP A 221 -2.11 -28.87 -3.80
C ASP A 221 -1.48 -29.93 -2.88
N LEU A 222 -1.50 -29.73 -1.56
CA LEU A 222 -0.94 -30.62 -0.52
C LEU A 222 -2.01 -31.41 0.26
N ILE A 223 -3.24 -30.90 0.33
CA ILE A 223 -4.28 -31.43 1.23
C ILE A 223 -5.63 -31.59 0.51
N LYS A 224 -6.52 -32.40 1.09
CA LYS A 224 -7.94 -32.42 0.80
C LYS A 224 -8.72 -31.81 1.97
N LEU A 225 -9.72 -30.99 1.67
CA LEU A 225 -10.57 -30.38 2.67
C LEU A 225 -11.94 -31.07 2.68
N TYR A 226 -12.53 -31.18 3.86
CA TYR A 226 -13.86 -31.76 4.07
C TYR A 226 -14.67 -30.83 4.97
N VAL A 227 -15.99 -30.85 4.81
CA VAL A 227 -16.92 -30.17 5.72
C VAL A 227 -17.85 -31.19 6.34
N LYS A 228 -17.95 -31.16 7.66
CA LYS A 228 -18.89 -31.94 8.46
C LYS A 228 -19.41 -31.07 9.59
N ASP A 229 -20.72 -31.02 9.79
CA ASP A 229 -21.37 -30.21 10.84
C ASP A 229 -20.95 -28.73 10.87
N LEU A 230 -20.79 -28.11 9.69
CA LEU A 230 -20.27 -26.73 9.49
C LEU A 230 -18.83 -26.52 9.98
N GLN A 231 -18.12 -27.59 10.30
CA GLN A 231 -16.72 -27.56 10.70
C GLN A 231 -15.81 -28.01 9.55
N LEU A 232 -14.65 -27.37 9.44
CA LEU A 232 -13.65 -27.66 8.41
C LEU A 232 -12.70 -28.75 8.89
N TYR A 233 -12.51 -29.77 8.06
CA TYR A 233 -11.56 -30.86 8.28
C TYR A 233 -10.56 -30.92 7.13
N ALA A 234 -9.36 -31.44 7.40
CA ALA A 234 -8.28 -31.56 6.45
C ALA A 234 -7.66 -32.96 6.49
N ALA A 235 -7.28 -33.49 5.33
CA ALA A 235 -6.56 -34.75 5.19
C ALA A 235 -5.40 -34.60 4.21
N PRO A 236 -4.39 -35.50 4.26
CA PRO A 236 -3.42 -35.65 3.19
C PRO A 236 -4.10 -35.87 1.85
N LYS A 237 -3.50 -35.38 0.76
CA LYS A 237 -4.09 -35.45 -0.58
C LYS A 237 -4.36 -36.88 -1.08
N ASP A 238 -3.55 -37.82 -0.62
CA ASP A 238 -3.64 -39.26 -0.89
C ASP A 238 -4.65 -40.00 0.01
N PHE A 239 -5.35 -39.28 0.90
CA PHE A 239 -6.41 -39.85 1.71
C PHE A 239 -7.56 -40.36 0.82
N VAL A 240 -7.90 -41.64 1.02
CA VAL A 240 -9.00 -42.32 0.37
C VAL A 240 -10.11 -42.46 1.40
N ASP A 241 -11.26 -41.88 1.08
CA ASP A 241 -12.41 -41.84 1.97
C ASP A 241 -12.87 -43.26 2.32
N SER A 242 -12.86 -43.58 3.61
CA SER A 242 -13.33 -44.84 4.12
C SER A 242 -14.47 -44.58 5.12
N SER A 243 -15.69 -44.80 4.65
CA SER A 243 -16.87 -45.22 5.43
C SER A 243 -17.77 -44.19 6.14
N ASP A 244 -17.58 -42.87 6.04
CA ASP A 244 -18.49 -41.88 6.66
C ASP A 244 -19.32 -41.07 5.64
N PRO A 245 -20.61 -41.38 5.42
CA PRO A 245 -21.47 -40.68 4.46
C PRO A 245 -21.82 -39.23 4.85
N THR A 246 -21.42 -38.75 6.03
CA THR A 246 -21.63 -37.36 6.49
C THR A 246 -20.43 -36.45 6.23
N LEU A 247 -19.31 -36.99 5.78
CA LEU A 247 -18.08 -36.26 5.50
C LEU A 247 -18.06 -35.83 4.02
N LEU A 248 -18.37 -34.55 3.74
CA LEU A 248 -18.43 -34.05 2.37
C LEU A 248 -17.06 -33.48 1.96
N GLU A 249 -16.39 -34.13 0.99
CA GLU A 249 -15.17 -33.59 0.37
C GLU A 249 -15.49 -32.24 -0.26
N MET A 250 -14.77 -31.19 0.13
CA MET A 250 -14.82 -29.91 -0.56
C MET A 250 -14.25 -30.14 -1.96
N ALA A 251 -15.07 -29.92 -2.98
CA ALA A 251 -14.59 -29.96 -4.35
C ALA A 251 -13.36 -29.04 -4.47
N THR A 252 -12.23 -29.61 -4.88
CA THR A 252 -11.08 -28.80 -5.28
C THR A 252 -11.57 -27.89 -6.40
N PRO A 253 -11.38 -26.55 -6.32
CA PRO A 253 -11.75 -25.71 -7.42
C PRO A 253 -10.81 -26.03 -8.58
N ALA A 254 -11.30 -26.85 -9.52
CA ALA A 254 -10.94 -26.66 -10.91
C ALA A 254 -11.23 -25.18 -11.20
N VAL A 255 -10.27 -24.47 -11.79
CA VAL A 255 -10.42 -23.08 -12.22
C VAL A 255 -11.69 -22.95 -13.08
N ALA A 256 -12.81 -22.55 -12.46
CA ALA A 256 -14.13 -22.24 -13.01
C ALA A 256 -15.04 -21.69 -11.87
N PRO A 257 -16.10 -20.92 -12.18
CA PRO A 257 -16.45 -19.67 -11.52
C PRO A 257 -17.06 -19.84 -10.11
N ALA A 258 -16.96 -18.76 -9.32
CA ALA A 258 -17.48 -18.64 -7.96
C ALA A 258 -18.87 -19.29 -7.75
N PRO A 259 -19.08 -20.06 -6.67
CA PRO A 259 -20.38 -20.66 -6.38
C PRO A 259 -21.37 -19.59 -5.92
N ALA A 260 -22.60 -19.72 -6.40
CA ALA A 260 -23.72 -18.81 -6.17
C ALA A 260 -23.92 -18.51 -4.68
N ALA A 261 -23.73 -17.24 -4.34
CA ALA A 261 -24.01 -16.66 -3.05
C ALA A 261 -25.49 -16.87 -2.67
N VAL A 262 -25.74 -17.11 -1.38
CA VAL A 262 -26.97 -16.64 -0.74
C VAL A 262 -27.15 -15.19 -1.21
N GLU A 263 -28.24 -14.90 -1.92
CA GLU A 263 -28.45 -13.65 -2.64
C GLU A 263 -28.35 -12.47 -1.66
N LEU A 264 -27.14 -11.97 -1.44
CA LEU A 264 -26.88 -10.72 -0.74
C LEU A 264 -27.67 -9.67 -1.51
N ALA A 265 -28.61 -9.00 -0.83
CA ALA A 265 -29.35 -7.91 -1.42
C ALA A 265 -28.35 -6.98 -2.14
N ILE A 266 -28.64 -6.59 -3.38
CA ILE A 266 -27.66 -5.93 -4.26
C ILE A 266 -26.92 -4.73 -3.63
N GLY A 267 -27.55 -4.06 -2.65
CA GLY A 267 -26.92 -3.03 -1.83
C GLY A 267 -25.70 -3.48 -1.00
N GLU A 268 -25.65 -4.73 -0.52
CA GLU A 268 -24.46 -5.29 0.13
C GLU A 268 -23.29 -5.43 -0.85
N HIS A 269 -23.56 -5.83 -2.09
CA HIS A 269 -22.52 -5.87 -3.13
C HIS A 269 -21.96 -4.47 -3.41
N TYR A 270 -22.80 -3.43 -3.41
CA TYR A 270 -22.32 -2.05 -3.52
C TYR A 270 -21.46 -1.63 -2.34
N ARG A 271 -21.87 -1.93 -1.09
CA ARG A 271 -21.08 -1.60 0.10
C ARG A 271 -19.73 -2.32 0.12
N GLN A 272 -19.70 -3.58 -0.26
CA GLN A 272 -18.46 -4.35 -0.39
C GLN A 272 -17.54 -3.76 -1.46
N LEU A 273 -18.10 -3.37 -2.61
CA LEU A 273 -17.35 -2.69 -3.67
C LEU A 273 -16.74 -1.38 -3.15
N TYR A 274 -17.52 -0.54 -2.48
CA TYR A 274 -17.05 0.75 -1.97
C TYR A 274 -15.98 0.59 -0.88
N ARG A 275 -16.13 -0.38 0.04
CA ARG A 275 -15.08 -0.75 1.01
C ARG A 275 -13.78 -1.14 0.33
N ARG A 276 -13.86 -2.00 -0.68
CA ARG A 276 -12.70 -2.45 -1.46
C ARG A 276 -12.00 -1.29 -2.16
N LEU A 277 -12.76 -0.35 -2.70
CA LEU A 277 -12.26 0.85 -3.39
C LEU A 277 -11.92 2.01 -2.44
N LYS A 278 -12.04 1.80 -1.12
CA LYS A 278 -11.88 2.83 -0.07
C LYS A 278 -12.73 4.09 -0.32
N MET A 279 -13.95 3.91 -0.81
CA MET A 279 -14.89 5.00 -1.12
C MET A 279 -15.94 5.21 -0.02
N ASP A 280 -15.92 4.44 1.06
CA ASP A 280 -16.91 4.46 2.16
C ASP A 280 -16.46 5.28 3.39
N ALA A 281 -15.41 6.09 3.25
CA ALA A 281 -14.80 6.82 4.36
C ALA A 281 -15.70 7.90 5.01
N ALA A 282 -16.77 8.33 4.34
CA ALA A 282 -17.66 9.39 4.82
C ALA A 282 -19.14 9.04 4.58
N ASP A 283 -20.00 9.28 5.58
CA ASP A 283 -21.45 9.23 5.40
C ASP A 283 -21.92 10.33 4.44
N PHE A 284 -23.13 10.18 3.89
CA PHE A 284 -23.68 11.07 2.87
C PHE A 284 -23.71 12.54 3.27
N ALA A 285 -24.17 12.84 4.48
CA ALA A 285 -24.35 14.22 4.94
C ALA A 285 -22.98 14.89 5.11
N THR A 286 -22.07 14.21 5.83
CA THR A 286 -20.70 14.69 6.04
C THR A 286 -19.96 14.91 4.72
N ARG A 287 -20.05 13.96 3.80
CA ARG A 287 -19.42 14.03 2.48
C ARG A 287 -19.90 15.23 1.68
N ARG A 288 -21.22 15.45 1.61
CA ARG A 288 -21.79 16.60 0.89
C ARG A 288 -21.39 17.92 1.51
N ASP A 289 -21.41 18.04 2.84
CA ASP A 289 -20.98 19.27 3.51
C ASP A 289 -19.53 19.62 3.15
N ILE A 290 -18.64 18.63 3.20
CA ILE A 290 -17.23 18.82 2.84
C ILE A 290 -17.09 19.23 1.36
N LEU A 291 -17.78 18.56 0.44
CA LEU A 291 -17.73 18.92 -0.99
C LEU A 291 -18.24 20.35 -1.24
N ARG A 292 -19.29 20.78 -0.54
CA ARG A 292 -19.82 22.14 -0.65
C ARG A 292 -18.83 23.18 -0.15
N ASP A 293 -18.19 22.91 0.98
CA ASP A 293 -17.19 23.84 1.54
C ASP A 293 -15.93 23.92 0.67
N ILE A 294 -15.51 22.80 0.06
CA ILE A 294 -14.46 22.78 -0.96
C ILE A 294 -14.87 23.64 -2.17
N TYR A 295 -16.08 23.42 -2.71
CA TYR A 295 -16.58 24.19 -3.85
C TYR A 295 -16.58 25.69 -3.55
N ARG A 296 -17.11 26.10 -2.38
CA ARG A 296 -17.19 27.51 -2.00
C ARG A 296 -15.80 28.15 -1.93
N ALA A 297 -14.85 27.49 -1.26
CA ALA A 297 -13.49 28.01 -1.13
C ALA A 297 -12.81 28.20 -2.51
N LEU A 298 -12.91 27.21 -3.39
CA LEU A 298 -12.28 27.27 -4.71
C LEU A 298 -13.00 28.20 -5.69
N ASN A 299 -14.33 28.35 -5.57
CA ASN A 299 -15.11 29.27 -6.40
C ASN A 299 -14.90 30.74 -5.99
N GLU A 300 -14.74 31.01 -4.69
CA GLU A 300 -14.44 32.36 -4.18
C GLU A 300 -13.01 32.79 -4.48
N GLN A 301 -12.05 31.87 -4.36
CA GLN A 301 -10.62 32.17 -4.52
C GLN A 301 -9.89 31.10 -5.37
N PRO A 302 -10.07 31.12 -6.70
CA PRO A 302 -9.37 30.21 -7.61
C PRO A 302 -7.85 30.35 -7.47
N TYR A 303 -7.13 29.23 -7.38
CA TYR A 303 -5.66 29.18 -7.27
C TYR A 303 -5.06 29.87 -6.03
N HIS A 304 -5.88 30.27 -5.05
CA HIS A 304 -5.35 30.80 -3.79
C HIS A 304 -4.81 29.71 -2.88
N TYR A 305 -5.55 28.60 -2.81
CA TYR A 305 -5.24 27.48 -1.93
C TYR A 305 -4.42 26.41 -2.65
N THR A 306 -3.51 25.78 -1.92
CA THR A 306 -3.08 24.40 -2.21
C THR A 306 -4.07 23.42 -1.58
N THR A 307 -4.14 22.19 -2.10
CA THR A 307 -4.98 21.14 -1.49
C THR A 307 -4.72 21.00 0.01
N ASP A 308 -3.45 20.93 0.43
CA ASP A 308 -3.08 20.75 1.84
C ASP A 308 -3.51 21.95 2.71
N SER A 309 -3.32 23.17 2.20
CA SER A 309 -3.72 24.39 2.92
C SER A 309 -5.24 24.49 3.07
N LEU A 310 -6.00 24.14 2.03
CA LEU A 310 -7.46 24.16 2.06
C LEU A 310 -8.00 23.11 3.04
N LEU A 311 -7.48 21.88 2.96
CA LEU A 311 -7.92 20.83 3.87
C LEU A 311 -7.51 21.12 5.33
N GLY A 312 -6.36 21.75 5.55
CA GLY A 312 -5.96 22.26 6.86
C GLY A 312 -6.93 23.33 7.39
N GLU A 313 -7.25 24.34 6.58
CA GLU A 313 -8.18 25.40 7.00
C GLU A 313 -9.60 24.86 7.26
N LEU A 314 -10.08 23.94 6.41
CA LEU A 314 -11.38 23.29 6.61
C LEU A 314 -11.39 22.47 7.91
N ARG A 315 -10.33 21.72 8.20
CA ARG A 315 -10.19 20.98 9.46
C ARG A 315 -10.31 21.92 10.66
N ASP A 316 -9.52 22.99 10.68
CA ASP A 316 -9.49 23.95 11.79
C ASP A 316 -10.86 24.63 11.97
N ARG A 317 -11.55 24.92 10.85
CA ARG A 317 -12.90 25.47 10.84
C ARG A 317 -13.94 24.50 11.41
N TYR A 318 -13.86 23.22 11.06
CA TYR A 318 -14.76 22.20 11.60
C TYR A 318 -14.51 21.95 13.08
N GLU A 319 -13.25 21.93 13.51
CA GLU A 319 -12.88 21.79 14.92
C GLU A 319 -13.44 22.96 15.75
N ALA A 320 -13.33 24.19 15.26
CA ALA A 320 -13.92 25.36 15.90
C ALA A 320 -15.46 25.31 16.02
N GLN A 321 -16.13 24.57 15.12
CA GLN A 321 -17.57 24.32 15.15
C GLN A 321 -17.96 23.10 16.01
N GLY A 322 -16.99 22.41 16.61
CA GLY A 322 -17.22 21.17 17.36
C GLY A 322 -17.51 19.95 16.48
N LEU A 323 -17.16 20.02 15.19
CA LEU A 323 -17.30 18.92 14.23
C LEU A 323 -15.95 18.21 14.07
N GLY A 324 -15.82 16.99 14.62
CA GLY A 324 -14.61 16.19 14.51
C GLY A 324 -14.40 15.59 13.11
N ARG A 325 -13.89 16.37 12.17
CA ARG A 325 -13.57 15.94 10.80
C ARG A 325 -12.05 15.88 10.62
N SER A 326 -11.48 14.67 10.58
CA SER A 326 -10.02 14.47 10.47
C SER A 326 -9.48 14.88 9.10
N LYS A 327 -8.18 15.19 9.02
CA LYS A 327 -7.51 15.51 7.75
C LYS A 327 -7.59 14.33 6.76
N THR A 328 -7.53 13.10 7.26
CA THR A 328 -7.73 11.86 6.48
C THR A 328 -9.12 11.79 5.85
N LEU A 329 -10.17 12.11 6.61
CA LEU A 329 -11.55 12.17 6.10
C LEU A 329 -11.67 13.21 4.99
N LEU A 330 -11.19 14.43 5.23
CA LEU A 330 -11.21 15.51 4.25
C LEU A 330 -10.47 15.13 2.96
N ARG A 331 -9.30 14.49 3.10
CA ARG A 331 -8.53 13.97 1.97
C ARG A 331 -9.30 12.91 1.19
N SER A 332 -9.98 11.98 1.86
CA SER A 332 -10.78 10.96 1.19
C SER A 332 -11.92 11.56 0.36
N VAL A 333 -12.57 12.62 0.86
CA VAL A 333 -13.62 13.34 0.13
C VAL A 333 -13.04 14.16 -1.03
N TRP A 334 -11.89 14.80 -0.83
CA TRP A 334 -11.15 15.49 -1.89
C TRP A 334 -10.83 14.54 -3.05
N GLN A 335 -10.34 13.33 -2.75
CA GLN A 335 -10.00 12.33 -3.76
C GLN A 335 -11.18 11.98 -4.68
N MET A 336 -12.42 12.12 -4.23
CA MET A 336 -13.59 11.89 -5.08
C MET A 336 -13.66 12.88 -6.24
N GLY A 337 -13.54 14.18 -5.95
CA GLY A 337 -13.49 15.21 -6.98
C GLY A 337 -12.26 15.05 -7.87
N PHE A 338 -11.12 14.69 -7.29
CA PHE A 338 -9.87 14.47 -8.03
C PHE A 338 -10.00 13.36 -9.08
N ARG A 339 -10.55 12.20 -8.70
CA ARG A 339 -10.77 11.06 -9.62
C ARG A 339 -11.69 11.42 -10.79
N GLN A 340 -12.62 12.34 -10.56
CA GLN A 340 -13.59 12.81 -11.56
C GLN A 340 -13.12 14.09 -12.27
N ARG A 341 -11.82 14.45 -12.14
CA ARG A 341 -11.20 15.62 -12.78
C ARG A 341 -11.95 16.92 -12.47
N ALA A 342 -12.48 17.05 -11.25
CA ALA A 342 -13.21 18.23 -10.81
C ALA A 342 -12.29 19.41 -10.43
N PHE A 343 -10.97 19.22 -10.45
CA PHE A 343 -9.98 20.21 -10.06
C PHE A 343 -9.03 20.55 -11.21
N ASP A 344 -8.62 21.81 -11.27
CA ASP A 344 -7.63 22.35 -12.18
C ASP A 344 -6.38 22.76 -11.41
N TYR A 345 -5.22 22.26 -11.84
CA TYR A 345 -3.90 22.55 -11.26
C TYR A 345 -3.06 23.44 -12.21
N GLY A 346 -3.66 23.99 -13.26
CA GLY A 346 -2.98 24.75 -14.30
C GLY A 346 -2.01 23.88 -15.10
N ASP A 347 -0.84 24.40 -15.42
CA ASP A 347 0.21 23.68 -16.17
C ASP A 347 1.06 22.74 -15.31
N GLN A 348 0.74 22.61 -14.01
CA GLN A 348 1.52 21.81 -13.05
C GLN A 348 0.91 20.42 -12.84
N ALA A 349 1.76 19.44 -12.51
CA ALA A 349 1.29 18.12 -12.10
C ALA A 349 0.44 18.24 -10.82
N ALA A 350 -0.67 17.51 -10.78
CA ALA A 350 -1.54 17.53 -9.61
C ALA A 350 -0.81 17.03 -8.36
N SER A 351 -0.85 17.83 -7.30
CA SER A 351 -0.18 17.55 -6.03
C SER A 351 -0.93 18.24 -4.88
N MET A 352 -0.74 17.72 -3.67
CA MET A 352 -1.30 18.33 -2.46
C MET A 352 -0.80 19.76 -2.23
N ARG A 353 0.38 20.10 -2.77
CA ARG A 353 1.10 21.35 -2.49
C ARG A 353 1.03 22.35 -3.64
N VAL A 354 0.32 22.03 -4.73
CA VAL A 354 0.15 22.90 -5.90
C VAL A 354 -1.16 23.71 -5.77
N PRO A 355 -1.18 24.99 -6.17
CA PRO A 355 -2.40 25.79 -6.20
C PRO A 355 -3.49 25.14 -7.04
N VAL A 356 -4.73 25.18 -6.57
CA VAL A 356 -5.85 24.47 -7.18
C VAL A 356 -7.06 25.38 -7.40
N ALA A 357 -7.80 25.13 -8.47
CA ALA A 357 -9.07 25.74 -8.80
C ALA A 357 -10.11 24.68 -9.20
N LEU A 358 -11.36 25.09 -9.42
CA LEU A 358 -12.38 24.23 -10.02
C LEU A 358 -12.08 23.99 -11.50
N ALA A 359 -12.30 22.77 -11.97
CA ALA A 359 -12.14 22.43 -13.38
C ALA A 359 -13.04 23.28 -14.30
N PRO A 360 -12.57 23.64 -15.51
CA PRO A 360 -13.39 24.32 -16.50
C PRO A 360 -14.67 23.53 -16.81
N GLY A 361 -15.83 24.19 -16.76
CA GLY A 361 -17.13 23.58 -17.02
C GLY A 361 -17.99 23.30 -15.79
N ILE A 362 -17.43 23.42 -14.57
CA ILE A 362 -18.22 23.38 -13.33
C ILE A 362 -18.86 24.75 -13.12
N ALA A 363 -20.18 24.86 -13.32
CA ALA A 363 -20.91 26.12 -13.26
C ALA A 363 -21.62 26.38 -11.92
N SER A 364 -21.82 25.35 -11.11
CA SER A 364 -22.52 25.45 -9.83
C SER A 364 -22.04 24.43 -8.79
N GLU A 365 -22.37 24.70 -7.52
CA GLU A 365 -22.13 23.78 -6.39
C GLU A 365 -22.77 22.41 -6.66
N ALA A 366 -23.96 22.42 -7.25
CA ALA A 366 -24.68 21.20 -7.60
C ALA A 366 -23.95 20.39 -8.69
N ASP A 367 -23.34 21.06 -9.68
CA ASP A 367 -22.56 20.39 -10.74
C ASP A 367 -21.30 19.74 -10.15
N PHE A 368 -20.58 20.46 -9.28
CA PHE A 368 -19.39 19.93 -8.59
C PHE A 368 -19.71 18.69 -7.76
N VAL A 369 -20.75 18.76 -6.94
CA VAL A 369 -21.16 17.65 -6.06
C VAL A 369 -21.60 16.45 -6.91
N ARG A 370 -22.42 16.66 -7.95
CA ARG A 370 -22.84 15.58 -8.86
C ARG A 370 -21.65 14.94 -9.55
N LEU A 371 -20.71 15.74 -10.06
CA LEU A 371 -19.50 15.24 -10.71
C LEU A 371 -18.67 14.38 -9.74
N ALA A 372 -18.41 14.86 -8.51
CA ALA A 372 -17.67 14.11 -7.50
C ALA A 372 -18.37 12.80 -7.10
N GLU A 373 -19.70 12.81 -6.95
CA GLU A 373 -20.49 11.62 -6.57
C GLU A 373 -20.68 10.62 -7.72
N SER A 374 -20.55 11.06 -8.98
CA SER A 374 -20.65 10.19 -10.17
C SER A 374 -19.68 9.02 -10.14
N GLY A 375 -18.53 9.17 -9.46
CA GLY A 375 -17.55 8.10 -9.30
C GLY A 375 -18.09 6.85 -8.61
N PHE A 376 -19.07 6.98 -7.71
CA PHE A 376 -19.71 5.82 -7.08
C PHE A 376 -20.53 5.00 -8.07
N ILE A 377 -21.33 5.68 -8.89
CA ILE A 377 -22.19 5.06 -9.91
C ILE A 377 -21.32 4.47 -11.02
N TYR A 378 -20.29 5.21 -11.44
CA TYR A 378 -19.31 4.74 -12.40
C TYR A 378 -18.60 3.48 -11.90
N ALA A 379 -18.19 3.42 -10.64
CA ALA A 379 -17.55 2.25 -10.05
C ALA A 379 -18.45 1.01 -10.08
N VAL A 380 -19.75 1.17 -9.82
CA VAL A 380 -20.74 0.08 -9.87
C VAL A 380 -20.91 -0.45 -11.29
N ILE A 381 -21.02 0.44 -12.28
CA ILE A 381 -21.15 0.06 -13.70
C ILE A 381 -19.85 -0.58 -14.20
N ASN A 382 -18.69 -0.03 -13.84
CA ASN A 382 -17.37 -0.57 -14.18
C ASN A 382 -17.15 -1.96 -13.56
N ALA A 383 -17.63 -2.20 -12.33
CA ALA A 383 -17.56 -3.51 -11.69
C ALA A 383 -18.53 -4.55 -12.28
N GLY A 384 -19.33 -4.17 -13.29
CA GLY A 384 -20.30 -5.06 -13.93
C GLY A 384 -21.45 -5.48 -13.02
N LEU A 385 -21.65 -4.79 -11.89
CA LEU A 385 -22.75 -5.08 -10.98
C LEU A 385 -24.09 -4.66 -11.62
N PRO A 386 -25.19 -5.39 -11.37
CA PRO A 386 -26.49 -4.97 -11.90
C PRO A 386 -26.84 -3.58 -11.36
N PHE A 387 -27.31 -2.69 -12.23
CA PHE A 387 -27.69 -1.33 -11.83
C PHE A 387 -29.08 -1.33 -11.22
N ASP A 388 -29.17 -0.91 -9.95
CA ASP A 388 -30.42 -0.75 -9.20
C ASP A 388 -30.43 0.64 -8.55
N PRO A 389 -31.26 1.58 -9.05
CA PRO A 389 -31.26 2.97 -8.58
C PRO A 389 -31.87 3.11 -7.19
N ASP A 390 -32.81 2.26 -6.79
CA ASP A 390 -33.41 2.28 -5.45
C ASP A 390 -32.39 1.80 -4.41
N ALA A 391 -31.64 0.73 -4.72
CA ALA A 391 -30.56 0.25 -3.86
C ALA A 391 -29.37 1.21 -3.81
N LEU A 392 -29.02 1.88 -4.92
CA LEU A 392 -27.98 2.91 -4.94
C LEU A 392 -28.39 4.12 -4.11
N ALA A 393 -29.64 4.58 -4.21
CA ALA A 393 -30.15 5.67 -3.40
C ALA A 393 -30.14 5.32 -1.90
N ALA A 394 -30.51 4.08 -1.56
CA ALA A 394 -30.43 3.57 -0.19
C ALA A 394 -28.98 3.53 0.34
N VAL A 395 -28.01 3.11 -0.47
CA VAL A 395 -26.61 2.97 -0.05
C VAL A 395 -25.86 4.31 -0.03
N LEU A 396 -26.04 5.14 -1.05
CA LEU A 396 -25.26 6.37 -1.24
C LEU A 396 -25.87 7.59 -0.55
N LEU A 397 -27.19 7.67 -0.50
CA LEU A 397 -27.95 8.83 -0.01
C LEU A 397 -28.62 8.55 1.35
N ASN A 398 -28.67 7.28 1.77
CA ASN A 398 -29.50 6.82 2.89
C ASN A 398 -30.99 7.22 2.72
N ALA A 399 -31.43 7.37 1.47
CA ALA A 399 -32.74 7.88 1.09
C ALA A 399 -33.23 7.14 -0.16
N PRO A 400 -33.86 5.95 -0.03
CA PRO A 400 -34.26 5.11 -1.16
C PRO A 400 -35.27 5.78 -2.10
N ASP A 401 -35.98 6.80 -1.62
CA ASP A 401 -36.93 7.62 -2.37
C ASP A 401 -36.27 8.62 -3.32
N GLN A 402 -34.96 8.89 -3.19
CA GLN A 402 -34.22 9.85 -4.02
C GLN A 402 -33.58 9.23 -5.27
N LYS A 403 -34.19 8.21 -5.86
CA LYS A 403 -33.67 7.55 -7.06
C LYS A 403 -33.55 8.47 -8.27
N ASP A 404 -34.37 9.52 -8.35
CA ASP A 404 -34.33 10.50 -9.44
C ASP A 404 -32.96 11.20 -9.51
N TYR A 405 -32.31 11.42 -8.35
CA TYR A 405 -30.95 11.96 -8.29
C TYR A 405 -29.91 10.97 -8.86
N ILE A 406 -30.06 9.68 -8.56
CA ILE A 406 -29.20 8.63 -9.14
C ILE A 406 -29.38 8.57 -10.66
N LEU A 407 -30.61 8.68 -11.14
CA LEU A 407 -30.93 8.70 -12.57
C LEU A 407 -30.41 9.96 -13.28
N ASP A 408 -30.41 11.11 -12.61
CA ASP A 408 -29.83 12.36 -13.13
C ASP A 408 -28.32 12.23 -13.34
N ILE A 409 -27.60 11.67 -12.36
CA ILE A 409 -26.15 11.42 -12.50
C ILE A 409 -25.88 10.44 -13.65
N VAL A 410 -26.67 9.37 -13.78
CA VAL A 410 -26.54 8.42 -14.90
C VAL A 410 -26.79 9.10 -16.24
N THR A 411 -27.78 9.98 -16.33
CA THR A 411 -28.07 10.75 -17.55
C THR A 411 -26.89 11.65 -17.91
N GLY A 412 -26.25 12.27 -16.91
CA GLY A 412 -25.01 13.03 -17.09
C GLY A 412 -23.87 12.16 -17.62
N LEU A 413 -23.61 11.01 -16.99
CA LEU A 413 -22.59 10.06 -17.44
C LEU A 413 -22.84 9.54 -18.87
N GLU A 414 -24.11 9.35 -19.26
CA GLU A 414 -24.47 8.98 -20.65
C GLU A 414 -24.22 10.14 -21.62
N ALA A 415 -24.59 11.37 -21.26
CA ALA A 415 -24.39 12.56 -22.08
C ALA A 415 -22.90 12.87 -22.32
N GLU A 416 -22.06 12.61 -21.32
CA GLU A 416 -20.60 12.72 -21.40
C GLU A 416 -19.95 11.53 -22.14
N GLY A 417 -20.74 10.52 -22.50
CA GLY A 417 -20.23 9.32 -23.16
C GLY A 417 -19.31 8.49 -22.26
N LEU A 418 -19.48 8.54 -20.94
CA LEU A 418 -18.75 7.73 -19.96
C LEU A 418 -19.43 6.39 -19.67
N ILE A 419 -20.73 6.29 -19.95
CA ILE A 419 -21.52 5.05 -19.93
C ILE A 419 -22.44 4.99 -21.16
N VAL A 420 -22.82 3.79 -21.58
CA VAL A 420 -23.76 3.52 -22.67
C VAL A 420 -24.77 2.47 -22.25
N LYS A 421 -26.03 2.67 -22.63
CA LYS A 421 -27.08 1.68 -22.41
C LYS A 421 -27.18 0.70 -23.59
N LYS A 422 -26.88 -0.58 -23.35
CA LYS A 422 -27.05 -1.68 -24.32
C LYS A 422 -27.87 -2.81 -23.71
N GLY A 423 -28.89 -3.29 -24.42
CA GLY A 423 -29.71 -4.42 -23.95
C GLY A 423 -30.43 -4.18 -22.61
N GLY A 424 -30.73 -2.93 -22.26
CA GLY A 424 -31.39 -2.57 -21.00
C GLY A 424 -30.46 -2.44 -19.78
N ARG A 425 -29.15 -2.63 -19.95
CA ARG A 425 -28.12 -2.44 -18.89
C ARG A 425 -27.16 -1.31 -19.27
N TYR A 426 -26.62 -0.65 -18.26
CA TYR A 426 -25.53 0.31 -18.43
C TYR A 426 -24.20 -0.43 -18.53
N HIS A 427 -23.37 0.02 -19.44
CA HIS A 427 -22.03 -0.49 -19.70
C HIS A 427 -21.08 0.68 -19.89
N LEU A 428 -19.79 0.46 -19.74
CA LEU A 428 -18.82 1.42 -20.24
C LEU A 428 -18.86 1.44 -21.78
N PRO A 429 -18.74 2.61 -22.43
CA PRO A 429 -18.64 2.72 -23.87
C PRO A 429 -17.44 1.89 -24.31
N GLY A 430 -17.63 1.08 -25.35
CA GLY A 430 -16.51 0.36 -25.96
C GLY A 430 -15.43 1.37 -26.35
N SER A 431 -14.19 1.09 -25.95
CA SER A 431 -13.00 1.95 -26.02
C SER A 431 -13.07 3.24 -25.20
N LEU A 432 -12.91 3.13 -23.87
CA LEU A 432 -12.30 4.24 -23.14
C LEU A 432 -10.83 4.36 -23.60
N PRO A 433 -10.38 5.50 -24.12
CA PRO A 433 -8.96 5.70 -24.39
C PRO A 433 -8.21 5.55 -23.07
N ILE A 434 -7.19 4.70 -23.03
CA ILE A 434 -6.30 4.59 -21.87
C ILE A 434 -5.87 6.02 -21.50
N PRO A 435 -6.24 6.52 -20.30
CA PRO A 435 -6.35 7.96 -20.04
C PRO A 435 -5.03 8.70 -20.13
N PHE A 436 -3.92 7.97 -20.02
CA PHE A 436 -2.56 8.48 -20.07
C PHE A 436 -1.82 8.11 -21.37
N ARG A 437 -2.54 7.64 -22.41
CA ARG A 437 -1.94 7.24 -23.71
C ARG A 437 -1.07 8.34 -24.32
N ASN A 438 -1.48 9.60 -24.14
CA ASN A 438 -0.81 10.76 -24.71
C ASN A 438 0.11 11.48 -23.73
N GLU A 439 0.31 10.93 -22.52
CA GLU A 439 1.14 11.57 -21.51
C GLU A 439 2.61 11.56 -21.94
N PRO A 440 3.27 12.73 -22.02
CA PRO A 440 4.66 12.81 -22.49
C PRO A 440 5.60 11.91 -21.68
N ALA A 441 5.39 11.81 -20.37
CA ALA A 441 6.19 10.96 -19.48
C ALA A 441 6.05 9.46 -19.78
N LEU A 442 4.92 9.02 -20.34
CA LEU A 442 4.61 7.61 -20.61
C LEU A 442 4.75 7.22 -22.09
N GLN A 443 4.99 8.18 -22.97
CA GLN A 443 5.06 7.95 -24.42
C GLN A 443 6.05 6.85 -24.79
N ARG A 444 7.17 6.75 -24.08
CA ARG A 444 8.17 5.70 -24.31
C ARG A 444 7.63 4.31 -23.99
N LEU A 445 6.96 4.16 -22.84
CA LEU A 445 6.32 2.90 -22.45
C LEU A 445 5.20 2.52 -23.41
N ALA A 446 4.35 3.48 -23.77
CA ALA A 446 3.25 3.24 -24.71
C ALA A 446 3.76 2.73 -26.05
N ARG A 447 4.87 3.28 -26.54
CA ARG A 447 5.55 2.80 -27.76
C ARG A 447 6.07 1.37 -27.59
N ASP A 448 6.78 1.07 -26.51
CA ASP A 448 7.30 -0.27 -26.27
C ASP A 448 6.16 -1.31 -26.18
N ILE A 449 5.05 -0.95 -25.56
CA ILE A 449 3.84 -1.79 -25.47
C ILE A 449 3.19 -1.94 -26.84
N ALA A 450 3.18 -0.90 -27.68
CA ALA A 450 2.63 -0.99 -29.03
C ALA A 450 3.45 -1.91 -29.94
N GLU A 451 4.79 -1.90 -29.78
CA GLU A 451 5.74 -2.63 -30.63
C GLU A 451 5.98 -4.09 -30.21
N VAL A 452 5.59 -4.50 -28.99
CA VAL A 452 5.85 -5.86 -28.52
C VAL A 452 4.98 -6.90 -29.24
N GLU A 453 5.62 -7.91 -29.81
CA GLU A 453 4.92 -9.06 -30.38
C GLU A 453 4.53 -10.06 -29.29
N VAL A 454 3.24 -10.40 -29.24
CA VAL A 454 2.72 -11.45 -28.36
C VAL A 454 2.60 -12.74 -29.19
N PRO A 455 3.34 -13.81 -28.84
CA PRO A 455 3.22 -15.11 -29.48
C PRO A 455 1.77 -15.61 -29.54
N GLU A 456 1.37 -16.20 -30.67
CA GLU A 456 -0.02 -16.66 -30.90
C GLU A 456 -0.52 -17.69 -29.89
N ASN A 457 0.39 -18.43 -29.26
CA ASN A 457 0.08 -19.45 -28.25
C ASN A 457 -0.20 -18.88 -26.85
N ILE A 458 -0.10 -17.55 -26.66
CA ILE A 458 -0.36 -16.91 -25.38
C ILE A 458 -1.79 -16.34 -25.40
N PRO A 459 -2.69 -16.82 -24.52
CA PRO A 459 -4.03 -16.26 -24.40
C PRO A 459 -3.96 -14.77 -24.07
N ARG A 460 -4.71 -13.95 -24.82
CA ARG A 460 -4.81 -12.51 -24.59
C ARG A 460 -5.90 -12.20 -23.57
N THR A 461 -5.65 -12.56 -22.32
CA THR A 461 -6.60 -12.36 -21.22
C THR A 461 -5.93 -11.66 -20.02
N PRO A 462 -6.70 -10.92 -19.19
CA PRO A 462 -6.19 -10.30 -17.96
C PRO A 462 -5.54 -11.30 -16.99
N GLU A 463 -6.09 -12.50 -16.83
CA GLU A 463 -5.53 -13.53 -15.95
C GLU A 463 -4.15 -14.00 -16.44
N ARG A 464 -3.96 -14.02 -17.76
CA ARG A 464 -2.66 -14.32 -18.36
C ARG A 464 -1.68 -13.18 -18.15
N ALA A 465 -2.13 -11.92 -18.25
CA ALA A 465 -1.34 -10.74 -17.93
C ALA A 465 -0.84 -10.80 -16.47
N GLU A 466 -1.72 -11.13 -15.53
CA GLU A 466 -1.39 -11.28 -14.11
C GLU A 466 -0.34 -12.38 -13.87
N THR A 467 -0.53 -13.54 -14.51
CA THR A 467 0.42 -14.65 -14.42
C THR A 467 1.81 -14.26 -14.96
N LEU A 468 1.85 -13.52 -16.07
CA LEU A 468 3.11 -13.00 -16.63
C LEU A 468 3.75 -11.97 -15.71
N ALA A 469 2.97 -11.06 -15.12
CA ALA A 469 3.48 -10.07 -14.16
C ALA A 469 4.10 -10.75 -12.93
N LYS A 470 3.43 -11.75 -12.33
CA LYS A 470 3.97 -12.55 -11.22
C LYS A 470 5.29 -13.23 -11.60
N ARG A 471 5.36 -13.81 -12.80
CA ARG A 471 6.61 -14.42 -13.32
C ARG A 471 7.71 -13.38 -13.51
N ALA A 472 7.39 -12.23 -14.10
CA ALA A 472 8.33 -11.14 -14.34
C ALA A 472 8.91 -10.60 -13.03
N MET A 473 8.08 -10.55 -11.98
CA MET A 473 8.51 -10.17 -10.63
C MET A 473 9.60 -11.09 -10.08
N ILE A 474 9.42 -12.41 -10.19
CA ILE A 474 10.42 -13.40 -9.76
C ILE A 474 11.70 -13.29 -10.59
N GLN A 475 11.57 -13.05 -11.89
CA GLN A 475 12.71 -12.90 -12.79
C GLN A 475 13.57 -11.67 -12.47
N ARG A 476 13.02 -10.64 -11.81
CA ARG A 476 13.71 -9.36 -11.57
C ARG A 476 15.02 -9.51 -10.81
N SER A 477 15.11 -10.43 -9.84
CA SER A 477 16.32 -10.66 -9.06
C SER A 477 17.39 -11.46 -9.82
N GLN A 478 17.01 -12.15 -10.90
CA GLN A 478 17.86 -13.09 -11.63
C GLN A 478 18.29 -12.54 -13.00
N ASP A 479 17.36 -11.94 -13.74
CA ASP A 479 17.55 -11.45 -15.10
C ASP A 479 16.60 -10.27 -15.40
N PHE A 480 17.16 -9.07 -15.38
CA PHE A 480 16.45 -7.84 -15.74
C PHE A 480 15.89 -7.86 -17.16
N SER A 481 16.60 -8.45 -18.11
CA SER A 481 16.17 -8.45 -19.51
C SER A 481 14.98 -9.39 -19.72
N ALA A 482 15.00 -10.57 -19.08
CA ALA A 482 13.86 -11.48 -19.10
C ALA A 482 12.65 -10.88 -18.37
N SER A 483 12.88 -10.28 -17.19
CA SER A 483 11.83 -9.60 -16.43
C SER A 483 11.18 -8.47 -17.22
N ALA A 484 11.98 -7.62 -17.88
CA ALA A 484 11.47 -6.51 -18.70
C ALA A 484 10.61 -7.01 -19.87
N ARG A 485 11.05 -8.06 -20.59
CA ARG A 485 10.26 -8.65 -21.68
C ARG A 485 8.93 -9.23 -21.17
N THR A 486 8.96 -9.95 -20.06
CA THR A 486 7.75 -10.58 -19.50
C THR A 486 6.76 -9.52 -18.99
N TYR A 487 7.22 -8.47 -18.31
CA TYR A 487 6.37 -7.35 -17.92
C TYR A 487 5.80 -6.61 -19.13
N LEU A 488 6.58 -6.43 -20.19
CA LEU A 488 6.11 -5.77 -21.40
C LEU A 488 4.97 -6.56 -22.06
N MET A 489 5.06 -7.89 -22.08
CA MET A 489 3.98 -8.76 -22.54
C MET A 489 2.76 -8.66 -21.63
N ALA A 490 2.93 -8.62 -20.31
CA ALA A 490 1.82 -8.41 -19.37
C ALA A 490 1.12 -7.07 -19.61
N CYS A 491 1.89 -5.99 -19.81
CA CYS A 491 1.36 -4.68 -20.17
C CYS A 491 0.56 -4.76 -21.47
N ARG A 492 1.08 -5.43 -22.50
CA ARG A 492 0.38 -5.57 -23.79
C ARG A 492 -0.95 -6.30 -23.65
N LEU A 493 -0.95 -7.44 -22.95
CA LEU A 493 -2.18 -8.22 -22.74
C LEU A 493 -3.23 -7.41 -21.97
N GLN A 494 -2.81 -6.71 -20.91
CA GLN A 494 -3.72 -5.89 -20.12
C GLN A 494 -4.21 -4.66 -20.91
N TRP A 495 -3.34 -4.06 -21.72
CA TRP A 495 -3.66 -2.93 -22.60
C TRP A 495 -4.70 -3.34 -23.65
N ASP A 496 -4.46 -4.46 -24.34
CA ASP A 496 -5.40 -5.02 -25.32
C ASP A 496 -6.74 -5.36 -24.65
N ALA A 497 -6.71 -5.98 -23.46
CA ALA A 497 -7.92 -6.32 -22.72
C ALA A 497 -8.74 -5.07 -22.35
N LEU A 498 -8.09 -4.00 -21.91
CA LEU A 498 -8.73 -2.70 -21.66
C LEU A 498 -9.30 -2.07 -22.94
N GLU A 499 -8.58 -2.14 -24.07
CA GLU A 499 -9.11 -1.65 -25.36
C GLU A 499 -10.34 -2.43 -25.82
N THR A 500 -10.37 -3.74 -25.57
CA THR A 500 -11.51 -4.62 -25.87
C THR A 500 -12.62 -4.59 -24.82
N ASN A 501 -12.44 -3.81 -23.74
CA ASN A 501 -13.39 -3.66 -22.64
C ASN A 501 -13.70 -4.99 -21.92
N ASP A 502 -12.68 -5.81 -21.70
CA ASP A 502 -12.78 -7.04 -20.92
C ASP A 502 -13.14 -6.72 -19.45
N PRO A 503 -14.21 -7.31 -18.89
CA PRO A 503 -14.68 -6.99 -17.53
C PRO A 503 -13.68 -7.34 -16.43
N ASN A 504 -12.71 -8.21 -16.71
CA ASN A 504 -11.65 -8.57 -15.75
C ASN A 504 -10.41 -7.68 -15.91
N ALA A 505 -10.39 -6.74 -16.86
CA ALA A 505 -9.27 -5.83 -17.06
C ALA A 505 -9.41 -4.58 -16.18
N SER A 506 -8.36 -4.27 -15.43
CA SER A 506 -8.27 -3.09 -14.58
C SER A 506 -7.18 -2.14 -15.05
N LEU A 507 -7.49 -0.84 -15.03
CA LEU A 507 -6.52 0.24 -15.23
C LEU A 507 -5.46 0.26 -14.13
N GLU A 508 -5.83 -0.10 -12.89
CA GLU A 508 -4.88 -0.16 -11.77
C GLU A 508 -3.81 -1.24 -12.01
N ASP A 509 -4.22 -2.40 -12.52
CA ASP A 509 -3.29 -3.48 -12.86
C ASP A 509 -2.41 -3.08 -14.04
N LEU A 510 -2.95 -2.40 -15.07
CA LEU A 510 -2.14 -1.87 -16.16
C LEU A 510 -1.09 -0.88 -15.64
N ARG A 511 -1.48 0.08 -14.79
CA ARG A 511 -0.57 1.05 -14.18
C ARG A 511 0.52 0.36 -13.36
N TRP A 512 0.16 -0.68 -12.61
CA TRP A 512 1.10 -1.49 -11.86
C TRP A 512 2.10 -2.22 -12.77
N TYR A 513 1.64 -2.88 -13.82
CA TYR A 513 2.51 -3.57 -14.78
C TYR A 513 3.44 -2.58 -15.49
N MET A 514 2.92 -1.41 -15.88
CA MET A 514 3.70 -0.35 -16.53
C MET A 514 4.77 0.23 -15.61
N ALA A 515 4.45 0.51 -14.34
CA ALA A 515 5.43 1.00 -13.37
C ALA A 515 6.51 -0.07 -13.09
N SER A 516 6.10 -1.33 -13.02
CA SER A 516 7.02 -2.46 -12.83
C SER A 516 7.96 -2.61 -14.04
N TYR A 517 7.41 -2.57 -15.25
CA TYR A 517 8.16 -2.56 -16.50
C TYR A 517 9.16 -1.40 -16.54
N ALA A 518 8.72 -0.17 -16.26
CA ALA A 518 9.59 1.01 -16.21
C ALA A 518 10.77 0.81 -15.25
N SER A 519 10.51 0.31 -14.04
CA SER A 519 11.56 0.10 -13.03
C SER A 519 12.61 -0.93 -13.48
N VAL A 520 12.16 -2.04 -14.08
CA VAL A 520 13.07 -3.10 -14.55
C VAL A 520 13.81 -2.66 -15.80
N LYS A 521 13.14 -1.98 -16.74
CA LYS A 521 13.74 -1.50 -17.98
C LYS A 521 14.78 -0.41 -17.72
N ALA A 522 14.52 0.47 -16.77
CA ALA A 522 15.50 1.44 -16.28
C ALA A 522 16.74 0.74 -15.69
N GLY A 523 16.55 -0.32 -14.91
CA GLY A 523 17.62 -1.17 -14.37
C GLY A 523 18.42 -1.90 -15.46
N GLU A 524 17.74 -2.51 -16.43
CA GLU A 524 18.36 -3.19 -17.58
C GLU A 524 19.27 -2.23 -18.35
N LEU A 525 18.75 -1.07 -18.73
CA LEU A 525 19.51 -0.08 -19.50
C LEU A 525 20.68 0.48 -18.69
N SER A 526 20.46 0.86 -17.44
CA SER A 526 21.50 1.51 -16.63
C SER A 526 22.57 0.54 -16.11
N GLN A 527 22.19 -0.63 -15.58
CA GLN A 527 23.13 -1.54 -14.91
C GLN A 527 23.73 -2.58 -15.87
N VAL A 528 22.94 -3.07 -16.84
CA VAL A 528 23.40 -4.13 -17.76
C VAL A 528 23.99 -3.53 -19.03
N GLN A 529 23.24 -2.64 -19.69
CA GLN A 529 23.63 -2.09 -20.99
C GLN A 529 24.51 -0.83 -20.89
N ARG A 530 24.60 -0.22 -19.70
CA ARG A 530 25.29 1.06 -19.45
C ARG A 530 24.76 2.23 -20.30
N ASP A 531 23.50 2.15 -20.72
CA ASP A 531 22.78 3.22 -21.39
C ASP A 531 22.08 4.13 -20.37
N TYR A 532 22.85 5.02 -19.76
CA TYR A 532 22.37 5.93 -18.73
C TYR A 532 21.42 7.01 -19.28
N ALA A 533 21.64 7.44 -20.52
CA ALA A 533 20.79 8.43 -21.18
C ALA A 533 19.43 7.80 -21.51
N GLY A 534 19.43 6.64 -22.18
CA GLY A 534 18.23 5.90 -22.57
C GLY A 534 17.43 5.34 -21.39
N SER A 535 18.04 5.14 -20.22
CA SER A 535 17.30 4.75 -19.00
C SER A 535 16.43 5.87 -18.40
N THR A 536 16.77 7.14 -18.65
CA THR A 536 16.14 8.32 -18.00
C THR A 536 14.62 8.40 -18.21
N PRO A 537 14.08 8.22 -19.43
CA PRO A 537 12.64 8.24 -19.65
C PRO A 537 11.88 7.17 -18.86
N TYR A 538 12.49 6.00 -18.62
CA TYR A 538 11.87 4.93 -17.85
C TYR A 538 11.84 5.25 -16.34
N TYR A 539 12.87 5.92 -15.81
CA TYR A 539 12.81 6.45 -14.44
C TYR A 539 11.69 7.48 -14.30
N LEU A 540 11.58 8.43 -15.22
CA LEU A 540 10.52 9.45 -15.19
C LEU A 540 9.13 8.81 -15.34
N ALA A 541 8.95 7.85 -16.25
CA ALA A 541 7.70 7.12 -16.38
C ALA A 541 7.30 6.38 -15.10
N PHE A 542 8.27 5.78 -14.39
CA PHE A 542 8.04 5.16 -13.08
C PHE A 542 7.53 6.20 -12.07
N PHE A 543 8.21 7.34 -11.93
CA PHE A 543 7.80 8.38 -10.99
C PHE A 543 6.46 9.03 -11.36
N TYR A 544 6.14 9.13 -12.65
CA TYR A 544 4.83 9.61 -13.10
C TYR A 544 3.69 8.69 -12.62
N LEU A 545 3.90 7.37 -12.74
CA LEU A 545 2.88 6.38 -12.40
C LEU A 545 2.69 6.25 -10.89
N VAL A 546 3.78 6.34 -10.12
CA VAL A 546 3.82 6.14 -8.67
C VAL A 546 3.71 7.49 -7.95
N GLN A 547 2.48 7.97 -7.76
CA GLN A 547 2.17 9.22 -7.07
C GLN A 547 1.81 8.96 -5.60
N GLU A 548 2.10 9.92 -4.73
CA GLU A 548 1.68 9.88 -3.31
C GLU A 548 0.14 9.89 -3.23
N ASP A 549 -0.44 9.23 -2.22
CA ASP A 549 -1.90 9.06 -2.05
C ASP A 549 -2.63 8.25 -3.17
N ASP A 550 -1.91 7.59 -4.09
CA ASP A 550 -2.45 6.67 -5.10
C ASP A 550 -2.46 5.20 -4.62
N PRO A 551 -3.45 4.35 -4.96
CA PRO A 551 -3.42 2.91 -4.65
C PRO A 551 -2.13 2.17 -5.05
N LEU A 552 -1.46 2.61 -6.12
CA LEU A 552 -0.20 2.04 -6.59
C LEU A 552 0.97 2.36 -5.65
N TRP A 553 0.90 3.46 -4.88
CA TRP A 553 1.95 3.89 -3.96
C TRP A 553 2.34 2.78 -2.99
N GLY A 554 1.36 2.19 -2.30
CA GLY A 554 1.59 1.14 -1.31
C GLY A 554 2.31 -0.10 -1.88
N ARG A 555 2.08 -0.42 -3.16
CA ARG A 555 2.72 -1.57 -3.82
C ARG A 555 4.16 -1.28 -4.28
N MET A 556 4.48 -0.01 -4.53
CA MET A 556 5.71 0.39 -5.24
C MET A 556 6.64 1.27 -4.39
N ARG A 557 6.22 1.72 -3.20
CA ARG A 557 6.97 2.65 -2.34
C ARG A 557 8.39 2.18 -2.01
N GLY A 558 8.60 0.88 -1.78
CA GLY A 558 9.92 0.31 -1.51
C GLY A 558 10.93 0.45 -2.65
N LEU A 559 10.48 0.76 -3.87
CA LEU A 559 11.34 0.98 -5.03
C LEU A 559 11.72 2.45 -5.21
N ILE A 560 11.05 3.39 -4.54
CA ILE A 560 11.25 4.84 -4.75
C ILE A 560 12.69 5.24 -4.40
N ASN A 561 13.18 4.82 -3.23
CA ASN A 561 14.54 5.15 -2.77
C ASN A 561 15.62 4.63 -3.71
N PRO A 562 15.66 3.32 -4.03
CA PRO A 562 16.61 2.82 -5.03
C PRO A 562 16.50 3.57 -6.36
N MET A 563 15.27 3.77 -6.85
CA MET A 563 15.06 4.44 -8.14
C MET A 563 15.61 5.87 -8.15
N LEU A 564 15.41 6.65 -7.07
CA LEU A 564 15.95 8.01 -6.93
C LEU A 564 17.48 8.02 -6.87
N SER A 565 18.06 7.16 -6.04
CA SER A 565 19.51 7.06 -5.89
C SER A 565 20.19 6.72 -7.22
N TYR A 566 19.67 5.73 -7.95
CA TYR A 566 20.20 5.39 -9.27
C TYR A 566 19.93 6.49 -10.31
N PHE A 567 18.75 7.11 -10.29
CA PHE A 567 18.40 8.18 -11.22
C PHE A 567 19.39 9.35 -11.17
N TRP A 568 19.79 9.78 -9.97
CA TRP A 568 20.78 10.83 -9.78
C TRP A 568 22.22 10.36 -9.99
N ALA A 569 22.59 9.17 -9.50
CA ALA A 569 23.93 8.63 -9.70
C ALA A 569 24.26 8.40 -11.19
N ASN A 570 23.26 8.00 -11.99
CA ASN A 570 23.40 7.80 -13.42
C ASN A 570 23.77 9.10 -14.17
N ALA A 571 23.48 10.28 -13.62
CA ALA A 571 23.95 11.56 -14.19
C ALA A 571 25.49 11.65 -14.21
N GLY A 572 26.16 11.09 -13.18
CA GLY A 572 27.61 11.01 -13.11
C GLY A 572 28.18 9.93 -14.02
N ARG A 573 27.54 8.75 -14.04
CA ARG A 573 27.96 7.62 -14.89
C ARG A 573 27.90 7.96 -16.38
N GLU A 574 26.91 8.75 -16.80
CA GLU A 574 26.79 9.23 -18.17
C GLU A 574 27.99 10.10 -18.61
N LEU A 575 28.67 10.74 -17.66
CA LEU A 575 29.90 11.52 -17.89
C LEU A 575 31.18 10.68 -17.76
N GLY A 576 31.06 9.36 -17.56
CA GLY A 576 32.19 8.49 -17.28
C GLY A 576 32.82 8.71 -15.91
N LEU A 577 32.13 9.39 -14.98
CA LEU A 577 32.62 9.58 -13.61
C LEU A 577 32.47 8.30 -12.81
N ASN A 578 33.47 8.01 -11.98
CA ASN A 578 33.39 6.92 -11.03
C ASN A 578 32.51 7.33 -9.85
N VAL A 579 31.26 6.87 -9.83
CA VAL A 579 30.31 7.08 -8.72
C VAL A 579 30.30 5.92 -7.71
N SER A 580 31.22 4.95 -7.85
CA SER A 580 31.28 3.80 -6.93
C SER A 580 31.61 4.23 -5.50
N ASP A 581 32.40 5.29 -5.37
CA ASP A 581 32.83 5.86 -4.08
C ASP A 581 31.66 6.47 -3.29
N TRP A 582 30.51 6.70 -3.92
CA TRP A 582 29.33 7.24 -3.25
C TRP A 582 28.58 6.19 -2.44
N ASN A 583 28.85 4.89 -2.64
CA ASN A 583 28.19 3.79 -1.95
C ASN A 583 26.65 3.91 -1.96
N ILE A 584 26.07 4.09 -3.15
CA ILE A 584 24.65 4.42 -3.39
C ILE A 584 23.62 3.46 -2.78
N ASN A 585 24.02 2.25 -2.39
CA ASN A 585 23.14 1.27 -1.73
C ASN A 585 23.12 1.45 -0.19
N ALA A 586 24.04 2.22 0.38
CA ALA A 586 24.19 2.44 1.81
C ALA A 586 23.89 3.88 2.26
N ILE A 587 23.55 4.76 1.31
CA ILE A 587 23.25 6.17 1.58
C ILE A 587 21.86 6.53 1.06
N SER A 588 21.22 7.51 1.70
CA SER A 588 19.87 7.94 1.35
C SER A 588 19.86 8.71 0.01
N PRO A 589 18.69 8.79 -0.67
CA PRO A 589 18.55 9.64 -1.87
C PRO A 589 18.96 11.09 -1.61
N ALA A 590 18.66 11.65 -0.43
CA ALA A 590 19.09 12.98 -0.02
C ALA A 590 20.62 13.15 -0.03
N GLN A 591 21.36 12.14 0.44
CA GLN A 591 22.83 12.13 0.40
C GLN A 591 23.36 12.00 -1.03
N VAL A 592 22.74 11.16 -1.88
CA VAL A 592 23.10 11.05 -3.30
C VAL A 592 22.87 12.38 -4.02
N ALA A 593 21.73 13.03 -3.78
CA ALA A 593 21.42 14.35 -4.32
C ALA A 593 22.47 15.39 -3.89
N HIS A 594 22.87 15.37 -2.62
CA HIS A 594 23.92 16.24 -2.10
C HIS A 594 25.27 16.01 -2.80
N LEU A 595 25.70 14.76 -2.93
CA LEU A 595 26.95 14.40 -3.62
C LEU A 595 26.94 14.87 -5.08
N ALA A 596 25.82 14.68 -5.79
CA ALA A 596 25.69 15.10 -7.19
C ALA A 596 25.61 16.63 -7.34
N ALA A 597 24.82 17.30 -6.49
CA ALA A 597 24.58 18.74 -6.56
C ALA A 597 25.81 19.57 -6.21
N ASN A 598 26.68 19.06 -5.33
CA ASN A 598 27.91 19.70 -4.86
C ASN A 598 29.19 19.11 -5.47
N HIS A 599 29.07 18.18 -6.44
CA HIS A 599 30.22 17.55 -7.06
C HIS A 599 31.13 18.57 -7.74
N ALA A 600 32.46 18.36 -7.73
CA ALA A 600 33.44 19.28 -8.33
C ALA A 600 33.22 19.52 -9.84
N ASN A 601 32.78 18.49 -10.56
CA ASN A 601 32.49 18.56 -12.00
C ASN A 601 31.23 19.41 -12.29
N PRO A 602 31.35 20.56 -12.99
CA PRO A 602 30.21 21.44 -13.28
C PRO A 602 29.16 20.82 -14.22
N GLU A 603 29.58 19.94 -15.12
CA GLU A 603 28.67 19.28 -16.06
C GLU A 603 27.77 18.26 -15.34
N LEU A 604 28.30 17.58 -14.31
CA LEU A 604 27.48 16.72 -13.44
C LEU A 604 26.40 17.54 -12.72
N ARG A 605 26.78 18.67 -12.11
CA ARG A 605 25.81 19.54 -11.43
C ARG A 605 24.69 19.99 -12.36
N LYS A 606 25.01 20.34 -13.60
CA LYS A 606 24.04 20.75 -14.64
C LYS A 606 23.11 19.61 -15.05
N ARG A 607 23.64 18.40 -15.25
CA ARG A 607 22.85 17.21 -15.62
C ARG A 607 21.95 16.75 -14.48
N TRP A 608 22.47 16.75 -13.26
CA TRP A 608 21.68 16.49 -12.05
C TRP A 608 20.53 17.49 -11.97
N GLU A 609 20.78 18.79 -12.12
CA GLU A 609 19.74 19.82 -12.07
C GLU A 609 18.67 19.62 -13.15
N THR A 610 19.08 19.28 -14.37
CA THR A 610 18.16 19.01 -15.49
C THR A 610 17.26 17.80 -15.19
N ARG A 611 17.86 16.71 -14.69
CA ARG A 611 17.12 15.49 -14.31
C ARG A 611 16.17 15.75 -13.14
N THR A 612 16.61 16.50 -12.14
CA THR A 612 15.80 16.86 -10.97
C THR A 612 14.62 17.76 -11.34
N ARG A 613 14.80 18.70 -12.29
CA ARG A 613 13.69 19.50 -12.81
C ARG A 613 12.65 18.63 -13.53
N ALA A 614 13.11 17.71 -14.39
CA ALA A 614 12.21 16.78 -15.08
C ALA A 614 11.46 15.87 -14.08
N LEU A 615 12.13 15.43 -13.01
CA LEU A 615 11.48 14.70 -11.92
C LEU A 615 10.40 15.55 -11.25
N GLY A 616 10.69 16.79 -10.89
CA GLY A 616 9.73 17.69 -10.24
C GLY A 616 8.49 18.00 -11.10
N GLN A 617 8.65 18.08 -12.42
CA GLN A 617 7.53 18.24 -13.36
C GLN A 617 6.61 17.01 -13.44
N VAL A 618 7.17 15.83 -13.18
CA VAL A 618 6.47 14.55 -13.28
C VAL A 618 5.89 14.09 -11.95
N ASN A 619 6.59 14.39 -10.85
CA ASN A 619 6.22 14.02 -9.50
C ASN A 619 6.91 14.96 -8.51
N SER A 620 6.24 16.07 -8.19
CA SER A 620 6.73 17.07 -7.23
C SER A 620 6.76 16.51 -5.80
N ASP A 621 5.85 15.61 -5.46
CA ASP A 621 5.66 15.09 -4.10
C ASP A 621 6.87 14.27 -3.64
N VAL A 622 7.40 13.42 -4.52
CA VAL A 622 8.65 12.68 -4.27
C VAL A 622 9.83 13.63 -4.02
N LEU A 623 9.89 14.76 -4.73
CA LEU A 623 10.96 15.74 -4.52
C LEU A 623 10.78 16.52 -3.21
N TYR A 624 9.54 16.86 -2.85
CA TYR A 624 9.21 17.43 -1.54
C TYR A 624 9.57 16.50 -0.40
N ARG A 625 9.33 15.18 -0.52
CA ARG A 625 9.76 14.19 0.48
C ARG A 625 11.28 14.24 0.70
N VAL A 626 12.07 14.38 -0.37
CA VAL A 626 13.53 14.52 -0.24
C VAL A 626 13.92 15.85 0.42
N ILE A 627 13.24 16.95 0.09
CA ILE A 627 13.46 18.26 0.72
C ILE A 627 13.17 18.19 2.22
N ASP A 628 12.03 17.58 2.58
CA ASP A 628 11.62 17.43 3.97
C ASP A 628 12.62 16.53 4.70
N GLN A 629 13.04 15.40 4.13
CA GLN A 629 14.10 14.55 4.69
C GLN A 629 15.41 15.33 4.91
N ILE A 630 15.80 16.19 3.97
CA ILE A 630 17.01 17.00 4.11
C ILE A 630 16.91 17.96 5.30
N ARG A 631 15.79 18.68 5.40
CA ARG A 631 15.56 19.65 6.48
C ARG A 631 15.51 18.98 7.85
N HIS A 632 14.94 17.77 7.93
CA HIS A 632 14.83 17.03 9.18
C HIS A 632 16.16 16.36 9.57
N ASN A 633 16.77 15.60 8.68
CA ASN A 633 17.92 14.74 9.03
C ASN A 633 19.25 15.47 8.96
N TYR A 634 19.32 16.57 8.22
CA TYR A 634 20.55 17.33 7.97
C TYR A 634 20.36 18.84 8.15
N GLY A 635 19.33 19.26 8.90
CA GLY A 635 19.02 20.67 9.17
C GLY A 635 20.16 21.46 9.84
N ASP A 636 21.01 20.77 10.60
CA ASP A 636 22.19 21.38 11.24
C ASP A 636 23.39 21.55 10.28
N GLN A 637 23.31 21.04 9.05
CA GLN A 637 24.39 21.07 8.06
C GLN A 637 24.11 22.12 6.96
N PRO A 638 24.88 23.21 6.89
CA PRO A 638 24.62 24.32 5.96
C PRO A 638 24.52 23.91 4.48
N ASP A 639 25.37 22.96 4.05
CA ASP A 639 25.41 22.50 2.67
C ASP A 639 24.15 21.70 2.27
N TYR A 640 23.52 21.04 3.23
CA TYR A 640 22.25 20.32 3.03
C TYR A 640 21.06 21.29 3.02
N LEU A 641 21.03 22.30 3.90
CA LEU A 641 20.00 23.35 3.81
C LEU A 641 20.05 24.09 2.46
N THR A 642 21.25 24.41 1.98
CA THR A 642 21.44 25.01 0.64
C THR A 642 20.90 24.11 -0.47
N LEU A 643 21.08 22.79 -0.35
CA LEU A 643 20.49 21.82 -1.27
C LEU A 643 18.95 21.85 -1.20
N ALA A 644 18.35 21.85 -0.01
CA ALA A 644 16.90 21.91 0.16
C ALA A 644 16.29 23.18 -0.46
N GLU A 645 16.93 24.33 -0.28
CA GLU A 645 16.52 25.60 -0.92
C GLU A 645 16.64 25.52 -2.45
N ARG A 646 17.73 24.94 -2.96
CA ARG A 646 17.93 24.75 -4.40
C ARG A 646 16.86 23.83 -4.99
N LEU A 647 16.56 22.71 -4.34
CA LEU A 647 15.49 21.79 -4.74
C LEU A 647 14.11 22.48 -4.73
N THR A 648 13.82 23.28 -3.69
CA THR A 648 12.59 24.08 -3.62
C THR A 648 12.48 25.07 -4.79
N THR A 649 13.60 25.71 -5.15
CA THR A 649 13.65 26.64 -6.30
C THR A 649 13.45 25.93 -7.64
N LEU A 650 13.89 24.69 -7.77
CA LEU A 650 13.67 23.89 -8.98
C LEU A 650 12.20 23.53 -9.17
N LEU A 651 11.45 23.34 -8.08
CA LEU A 651 9.99 23.11 -8.10
C LEU A 651 9.22 24.39 -8.45
N ALA A 652 9.62 25.55 -7.92
CA ALA A 652 8.92 26.82 -8.15
C ALA A 652 9.07 27.41 -9.58
N ARG A 653 9.94 26.84 -10.42
CA ARG A 653 10.19 27.27 -11.81
C ARG A 653 9.77 26.19 -12.82
N GLY A 654 8.80 25.36 -12.44
CA GLY A 654 8.28 24.20 -13.19
C GLY A 654 7.17 24.58 -14.14
#